data_AF-A0A8S4RL66-F1
#
_entry.id   AF-A0A8S4RL66-F1
#
_cell.length_a   1.000
_cell.length_b   1.000
_cell.length_c   1.000
_cell.angle_alpha   90.00
_cell.angle_beta   90.00
_cell.angle_gamma   90.00
#
_symmetry.space_group_name_H-M   'P 1'
#
loop_
_entity.id
_entity.type
_entity.pdbx_description
1 polymer ?
#
loop_
_entity_poly.entity_id
_entity_poly.type
_entity_poly.pdbx_seq_one_letter_code
_entity_poly.pdbx_strand_id
1 'polypeptide(L)'
;MVRTVYSPEYCLQYLEQYASQENFVLGLILGQITEARENIIHLARTPEEKSSESSSEASYASDKPESARNLLGVSEAWVADHAKHVTRMLPGGIFVQGIFITSDEDIFEDPNYFSKVKSVLNYTYKALSGNQYMYANYPHSNERLILHMSTNTKVLTCKSIEVGSGKSTAIKNVEWKFVAKPQQWQRLDCYYEFDDVYPVVVKKSGISVKHQFQQILESAHKTIESSVMFIDGELKDGTEALEQLIKKKRPKNSAKSAQEIPKSMHVSLFVPFENSLPETVEYLECDGSIHFSGVVSSSVFMYPKATVSETIAAVKQDIIRSLASRFTMHCDALIDDNLLPEEKVCFNEPPRRVLVPVGSLYLCDYLFPGEAPAEALLSVKELLDLQITEADVVCDVETPADTSEFDALDRDASSEELLATPLEASQFMYITGICFAMNAFNVNKSSQLAGSGSLDPEIGFKLSLHPVSKNLFVTVIGARHLPSLFGLSRAHGYLVKVKLFPGESKYETTLQETSWPVWNEDFKFQLRQKDIKKSSDKVDLQNLVAGHFLSLTIYAILEPPKQEVDRRKSAKELKTSKLVNEDEQKSKGGLFEKTFSSFKSTKTEAIAQKTILEKRRTVGAATWNFDSKLFQNDLKNGLIGTPDIWRPISAIASGLAASDSRRENKKGQLEVTLLYTASEDGLNDVVQLTVNRLRCSVQTMQEHEQYKAPLYLKATILEANKAECYWKSDRFVPTISARWDPKSATVKLTVFKASLNKVSIYISLGCKTKMAKKEILGKAHIDEKSPYTESWNECLRQPGIPKTFWVNFL
;
A
#
# COMPACT_ATOMS: atom_id res chain seq x y z
N MET A 1 -33.09 -42.45 5.07
CA MET A 1 -31.63 -42.45 5.32
C MET A 1 -31.31 -41.12 5.98
N VAL A 2 -30.61 -41.10 7.12
CA VAL A 2 -30.18 -39.83 7.75
C VAL A 2 -29.10 -39.22 6.84
N ARG A 3 -29.17 -37.91 6.56
CA ARG A 3 -28.15 -37.19 5.77
C ARG A 3 -26.82 -37.26 6.51
N THR A 4 -25.75 -37.66 5.84
CA THR A 4 -24.42 -37.80 6.45
C THR A 4 -23.42 -36.86 5.78
N VAL A 5 -22.69 -36.10 6.58
CA VAL A 5 -21.64 -35.16 6.18
C VAL A 5 -20.30 -35.67 6.66
N TYR A 6 -19.27 -35.58 5.82
CA TYR A 6 -17.93 -36.07 6.14
C TYR A 6 -16.94 -34.91 6.27
N SER A 7 -16.19 -34.88 7.37
CA SER A 7 -15.28 -33.78 7.69
C SER A 7 -13.88 -34.30 8.05
N PRO A 8 -12.80 -33.58 7.69
CA PRO A 8 -11.45 -33.89 8.15
C PRO A 8 -11.33 -33.85 9.68
N GLU A 9 -10.48 -34.69 10.24
CA GLU A 9 -10.23 -34.73 11.70
C GLU A 9 -9.75 -33.38 12.26
N TYR A 10 -9.00 -32.59 11.48
CA TYR A 10 -8.50 -31.30 11.95
C TYR A 10 -9.64 -30.31 12.23
N CYS A 11 -10.81 -30.45 11.60
CA CYS A 11 -11.97 -29.61 11.89
C CYS A 11 -12.50 -29.86 13.31
N LEU A 12 -12.39 -31.09 13.83
CA LEU A 12 -12.71 -31.39 15.22
C LEU A 12 -11.75 -30.66 16.17
N GLN A 13 -10.44 -30.80 15.92
CA GLN A 13 -9.39 -30.15 16.71
C GLN A 13 -9.56 -28.62 16.73
N TYR A 14 -9.92 -28.05 15.57
CA TYR A 14 -10.20 -26.63 15.43
C TYR A 14 -11.39 -26.17 16.28
N LEU A 15 -12.50 -26.93 16.27
CA LEU A 15 -13.66 -26.65 17.11
C LEU A 15 -13.33 -26.80 18.61
N GLU A 16 -12.62 -27.86 19.00
CA GLU A 16 -12.23 -28.12 20.39
C GLU A 16 -11.28 -27.03 20.93
N GLN A 17 -10.35 -26.56 20.09
CA GLN A 17 -9.44 -25.47 20.42
C GLN A 17 -10.26 -24.21 20.75
N TYR A 18 -11.14 -23.78 19.85
CA TYR A 18 -11.95 -22.59 20.06
C TYR A 18 -12.91 -22.74 21.23
N ALA A 19 -13.56 -23.90 21.34
CA ALA A 19 -14.46 -24.18 22.45
C ALA A 19 -13.75 -24.15 23.82
N SER A 20 -12.41 -24.26 23.86
CA SER A 20 -11.61 -24.22 25.08
C SER A 20 -10.96 -22.86 25.35
N GLN A 21 -10.87 -22.00 24.33
CA GLN A 21 -10.24 -20.68 24.40
C GLN A 21 -11.27 -19.55 24.54
N GLU A 22 -12.45 -19.72 23.97
CA GLU A 22 -13.49 -18.68 23.87
C GLU A 22 -14.86 -19.22 24.27
N ASN A 23 -15.67 -18.36 24.90
CA ASN A 23 -17.02 -18.72 25.35
C ASN A 23 -18.04 -18.80 24.19
N PHE A 24 -17.76 -18.11 23.09
CA PHE A 24 -18.61 -18.03 21.91
C PHE A 24 -17.75 -17.82 20.67
N VAL A 25 -17.95 -18.67 19.66
CA VAL A 25 -17.37 -18.48 18.32
C VAL A 25 -18.43 -18.82 17.28
N LEU A 26 -18.51 -18.02 16.22
CA LEU A 26 -19.31 -18.31 15.03
C LEU A 26 -18.42 -18.26 13.80
N GLY A 27 -18.66 -19.15 12.85
CA GLY A 27 -17.98 -19.15 11.57
C GLY A 27 -18.73 -19.88 10.48
N LEU A 28 -18.11 -19.98 9.31
CA LEU A 28 -18.66 -20.58 8.09
C LEU A 28 -18.19 -22.02 7.93
N ILE A 29 -19.07 -22.86 7.36
CA ILE A 29 -18.76 -24.22 6.95
C ILE A 29 -18.53 -24.24 5.44
N LEU A 30 -17.32 -24.59 5.01
CA LEU A 30 -16.93 -24.66 3.60
C LEU A 30 -16.86 -26.10 3.13
N GLY A 31 -17.44 -26.42 1.98
CA GLY A 31 -17.24 -27.73 1.38
C GLY A 31 -17.98 -27.98 0.08
N GLN A 32 -18.02 -29.24 -0.33
CA GLN A 32 -18.53 -29.70 -1.62
C GLN A 32 -19.69 -30.69 -1.44
N ILE A 33 -20.76 -30.47 -2.20
CA ILE A 33 -21.92 -31.36 -2.29
C ILE A 33 -21.87 -32.04 -3.66
N THR A 34 -21.83 -33.37 -3.66
CA THR A 34 -22.00 -34.21 -4.86
C THR A 34 -23.09 -35.23 -4.62
N GLU A 35 -23.65 -35.82 -5.68
CA GLU A 35 -24.61 -36.92 -5.59
C GLU A 35 -24.04 -38.11 -4.79
N ALA A 36 -22.74 -38.34 -4.89
CA ALA A 36 -22.07 -39.44 -4.21
C ALA A 36 -21.80 -39.17 -2.72
N ARG A 37 -21.46 -37.93 -2.37
CA ARG A 37 -21.02 -37.56 -1.01
C ARG A 37 -21.02 -36.05 -0.78
N GLU A 38 -21.33 -35.67 0.46
CA GLU A 38 -21.15 -34.33 0.98
C GLU A 38 -19.89 -34.29 1.86
N ASN A 39 -18.91 -33.48 1.46
CA ASN A 39 -17.62 -33.35 2.13
C ASN A 39 -17.41 -31.91 2.62
N ILE A 40 -16.97 -31.77 3.86
CA ILE A 40 -16.47 -30.51 4.42
C ILE A 40 -14.99 -30.41 4.08
N ILE A 41 -14.59 -29.23 3.70
CA ILE A 41 -13.20 -28.90 3.38
C ILE A 41 -12.59 -28.19 4.56
N HIS A 42 -13.23 -27.13 5.05
CA HIS A 42 -12.66 -26.24 6.06
C HIS A 42 -13.73 -25.53 6.87
N LEU A 43 -13.37 -25.07 8.06
CA LEU A 43 -14.18 -24.22 8.94
C LEU A 43 -13.46 -22.88 9.10
N ALA A 44 -14.14 -21.78 8.78
CA ALA A 44 -13.55 -20.44 8.83
C ALA A 44 -14.27 -19.59 9.88
N ARG A 45 -13.59 -19.25 10.98
CA ARG A 45 -14.12 -18.33 12.00
C ARG A 45 -14.49 -16.98 11.37
N THR A 46 -15.64 -16.43 11.74
CA THR A 46 -16.01 -15.07 11.32
C THR A 46 -15.15 -14.04 12.05
N PRO A 47 -14.53 -13.09 11.34
CA PRO A 47 -13.73 -12.01 11.96
C PRO A 47 -14.50 -11.24 13.03
N GLU A 48 -13.78 -10.64 13.98
CA GLU A 48 -14.40 -9.73 14.95
C GLU A 48 -14.83 -8.42 14.28
N GLU A 49 -16.06 -7.98 14.57
CA GLU A 49 -16.60 -6.70 14.08
C GLU A 49 -15.89 -5.55 14.80
N LYS A 50 -14.93 -4.90 14.14
CA LYS A 50 -14.26 -3.71 14.68
C LYS A 50 -15.25 -2.55 14.66
N SER A 51 -15.65 -2.05 15.82
CA SER A 51 -16.44 -0.82 15.92
C SER A 51 -15.68 0.31 15.22
N SER A 52 -16.33 0.97 14.26
CA SER A 52 -15.83 2.18 13.61
C SER A 52 -15.35 3.18 14.67
N GLU A 53 -14.08 3.60 14.62
CA GLU A 53 -13.53 4.68 15.44
C GLU A 53 -14.18 6.02 15.03
N SER A 54 -15.38 6.26 15.54
CA SER A 54 -16.06 7.55 15.53
C SER A 54 -16.63 7.81 16.92
N SER A 55 -15.75 8.08 17.88
CA SER A 55 -16.14 8.71 19.14
C SER A 55 -14.93 9.39 19.77
N SER A 56 -15.03 10.72 19.82
CA SER A 56 -14.28 11.66 20.66
C SER A 56 -13.83 11.09 22.01
N GLU A 57 -12.53 11.03 22.26
CA GLU A 57 -11.99 10.85 23.61
C GLU A 57 -12.10 12.17 24.40
N ALA A 58 -13.18 12.28 25.16
CA ALA A 58 -13.17 13.02 26.40
C ALA A 58 -13.89 12.19 27.46
N SER A 59 -13.20 11.99 28.58
CA SER A 59 -13.66 11.57 29.91
C SER A 59 -13.43 10.12 30.37
N TYR A 60 -13.00 10.09 31.62
CA TYR A 60 -12.44 9.04 32.45
C TYR A 60 -13.30 7.79 32.64
N ALA A 61 -12.62 6.64 32.70
CA ALA A 61 -12.93 5.44 33.49
C ALA A 61 -14.42 5.09 33.72
N SER A 62 -14.98 4.29 32.82
CA SER A 62 -15.99 3.25 33.11
C SER A 62 -16.16 2.38 31.86
N ASP A 63 -16.04 1.06 32.04
CA ASP A 63 -16.44 -0.05 31.15
C ASP A 63 -16.24 0.08 29.63
N LYS A 64 -15.31 -0.74 29.12
CA LYS A 64 -15.20 -1.08 27.68
C LYS A 64 -16.56 -1.58 27.17
N PRO A 65 -17.10 -1.08 26.03
CA PRO A 65 -18.23 -1.74 25.40
C PRO A 65 -17.72 -3.08 24.81
N GLU A 66 -18.27 -4.17 25.33
CA GLU A 66 -17.97 -5.54 24.91
C GLU A 66 -18.44 -5.77 23.47
N SER A 67 -17.51 -6.03 22.55
CA SER A 67 -17.84 -6.70 21.28
C SER A 67 -18.54 -8.04 21.57
N ALA A 68 -19.52 -8.40 20.73
CA ALA A 68 -20.53 -9.43 21.01
C ALA A 68 -19.99 -10.71 21.66
N ARG A 69 -20.22 -10.86 22.97
CA ARG A 69 -19.82 -12.06 23.74
C ARG A 69 -20.77 -13.27 23.58
N ASN A 70 -21.81 -13.15 22.74
CA ASN A 70 -22.83 -14.19 22.55
C ASN A 70 -23.52 -14.10 21.17
N LEU A 71 -24.29 -15.14 20.82
CA LEU A 71 -24.95 -15.29 19.53
C LEU A 71 -25.94 -14.15 19.20
N LEU A 72 -26.65 -13.62 20.20
CA LEU A 72 -27.67 -12.60 19.99
C LEU A 72 -27.08 -11.27 19.51
N GLY A 73 -25.85 -10.96 19.92
CA GLY A 73 -25.13 -9.75 19.52
C GLY A 73 -24.50 -9.81 18.12
N VAL A 74 -24.53 -10.96 17.44
CA VAL A 74 -23.92 -11.11 16.11
C VAL A 74 -24.72 -10.37 15.05
N SER A 75 -24.07 -9.52 14.26
CA SER A 75 -24.67 -8.88 13.08
C SER A 75 -24.87 -9.88 11.93
N GLU A 76 -26.11 -10.06 11.46
CA GLU A 76 -26.41 -10.89 10.28
C GLU A 76 -25.70 -10.39 9.03
N ALA A 77 -25.60 -9.07 8.88
CA ALA A 77 -24.93 -8.42 7.75
C ALA A 77 -23.44 -8.74 7.74
N TRP A 78 -22.81 -8.72 8.92
CA TRP A 78 -21.38 -9.04 9.06
C TRP A 78 -21.06 -10.49 8.65
N VAL A 79 -21.85 -11.46 9.11
CA VAL A 79 -21.69 -12.88 8.72
C VAL A 79 -21.92 -13.07 7.23
N ALA A 80 -22.90 -12.35 6.66
CA ALA A 80 -23.17 -12.40 5.23
C ALA A 80 -22.07 -11.77 4.38
N ASP A 81 -21.47 -10.67 4.82
CA ASP A 81 -20.33 -10.05 4.13
C ASP A 81 -19.08 -10.94 4.22
N HIS A 82 -18.83 -11.56 5.37
CA HIS A 82 -17.82 -12.60 5.49
C HIS A 82 -18.05 -13.73 4.47
N ALA A 83 -19.29 -14.25 4.36
CA ALA A 83 -19.62 -15.29 3.40
C ALA A 83 -19.46 -14.84 1.93
N LYS A 84 -19.76 -13.58 1.59
CA LYS A 84 -19.53 -13.04 0.24
C LYS A 84 -18.05 -13.00 -0.11
N HIS A 85 -17.21 -12.53 0.82
CA HIS A 85 -15.77 -12.48 0.60
C HIS A 85 -15.17 -13.87 0.47
N VAL A 86 -15.51 -14.79 1.38
CA VAL A 86 -15.07 -16.19 1.30
C VAL A 86 -15.53 -16.84 0.00
N THR A 87 -16.76 -16.57 -0.48
CA THR A 87 -17.24 -17.12 -1.76
C THR A 87 -16.32 -16.79 -2.93
N ARG A 88 -15.73 -15.58 -2.98
CA ARG A 88 -14.74 -15.20 -4.01
C ARG A 88 -13.50 -16.10 -3.98
N MET A 89 -13.12 -16.56 -2.79
CA MET A 89 -11.97 -17.43 -2.55
C MET A 89 -12.23 -18.91 -2.86
N LEU A 90 -13.48 -19.31 -3.11
CA LEU A 90 -13.84 -20.71 -3.34
C LEU A 90 -13.72 -21.09 -4.82
N PRO A 91 -12.99 -22.17 -5.15
CA PRO A 91 -13.07 -22.80 -6.46
C PRO A 91 -14.49 -23.30 -6.79
N GLY A 92 -14.77 -23.47 -8.07
CA GLY A 92 -16.02 -24.07 -8.54
C GLY A 92 -16.33 -25.42 -7.88
N GLY A 93 -17.62 -25.68 -7.62
CA GLY A 93 -18.07 -26.87 -6.89
C GLY A 93 -17.85 -26.83 -5.36
N ILE A 94 -17.28 -25.76 -4.81
CA ILE A 94 -17.15 -25.54 -3.35
C ILE A 94 -18.05 -24.35 -2.94
N PHE A 95 -18.75 -24.50 -1.82
CA PHE A 95 -19.77 -23.56 -1.35
C PHE A 95 -19.68 -23.31 0.16
N VAL A 96 -20.27 -22.19 0.59
CA VAL A 96 -20.62 -21.94 2.00
C VAL A 96 -21.87 -22.74 2.33
N GLN A 97 -21.72 -23.88 3.00
CA GLN A 97 -22.80 -24.83 3.26
C GLN A 97 -23.63 -24.50 4.51
N GLY A 98 -23.13 -23.64 5.38
CA GLY A 98 -23.77 -23.32 6.64
C GLY A 98 -22.85 -22.57 7.60
N ILE A 99 -23.21 -22.60 8.89
CA ILE A 99 -22.44 -21.98 9.96
C ILE A 99 -22.09 -22.99 11.05
N PHE A 100 -20.94 -22.79 11.69
CA PHE A 100 -20.62 -23.47 12.94
C PHE A 100 -20.68 -22.49 14.10
N ILE A 101 -21.02 -22.99 15.29
CA ILE A 101 -21.11 -22.23 16.53
C ILE A 101 -20.48 -23.06 17.65
N THR A 102 -19.55 -22.48 18.40
CA THR A 102 -19.09 -23.05 19.68
C THR A 102 -19.63 -22.19 20.82
N SER A 103 -20.51 -22.73 21.66
CA SER A 103 -21.09 -22.02 22.81
C SER A 103 -21.78 -22.98 23.77
N ASP A 104 -22.00 -22.58 25.01
CA ASP A 104 -22.85 -23.33 25.96
C ASP A 104 -24.33 -22.94 25.92
N GLU A 105 -24.73 -22.20 24.90
CA GLU A 105 -26.11 -21.82 24.70
C GLU A 105 -26.88 -22.98 24.04
N ASP A 106 -28.13 -23.21 24.48
CA ASP A 106 -29.02 -24.21 23.91
C ASP A 106 -29.61 -23.75 22.56
N ILE A 107 -28.76 -23.52 21.56
CA ILE A 107 -29.11 -22.83 20.30
C ILE A 107 -30.23 -23.48 19.47
N PHE A 108 -30.57 -24.74 19.77
CA PHE A 108 -31.63 -25.48 19.06
C PHE A 108 -32.97 -25.51 19.80
N GLU A 109 -32.95 -25.41 21.13
CA GLU A 109 -34.15 -25.55 21.97
C GLU A 109 -34.66 -24.17 22.43
N ASP A 110 -33.75 -23.21 22.69
CA ASP A 110 -34.13 -21.84 23.02
C ASP A 110 -34.66 -21.10 21.77
N PRO A 111 -35.92 -20.59 21.81
CA PRO A 111 -36.52 -19.91 20.66
C PRO A 111 -35.78 -18.65 20.19
N ASN A 112 -35.15 -17.88 21.09
CA ASN A 112 -34.46 -16.64 20.75
C ASN A 112 -33.17 -16.95 20.00
N TYR A 113 -32.35 -17.87 20.53
CA TYR A 113 -31.12 -18.30 19.88
C TYR A 113 -31.40 -18.96 18.55
N PHE A 114 -32.37 -19.88 18.49
CA PHE A 114 -32.73 -20.56 17.25
C PHE A 114 -33.28 -19.59 16.19
N SER A 115 -34.09 -18.60 16.60
CA SER A 115 -34.55 -17.52 15.73
C SER A 115 -33.39 -16.71 15.16
N LYS A 116 -32.38 -16.39 15.99
CA LYS A 116 -31.17 -15.69 15.57
C LYS A 116 -30.36 -16.50 14.56
N VAL A 117 -30.13 -17.80 14.79
CA VAL A 117 -29.48 -18.70 13.82
C VAL A 117 -30.21 -18.71 12.47
N LYS A 118 -31.54 -18.80 12.49
CA LYS A 118 -32.36 -18.72 11.28
C LYS A 118 -32.23 -17.38 10.57
N SER A 119 -32.21 -16.28 11.32
CA SER A 119 -32.04 -14.93 10.80
C SER A 119 -30.71 -14.80 10.06
N VAL A 120 -29.61 -15.19 10.70
CA VAL A 120 -28.26 -15.22 10.11
C VAL A 120 -28.26 -16.03 8.82
N LEU A 121 -28.71 -17.29 8.86
CA LEU A 121 -28.69 -18.16 7.68
C LEU A 121 -29.56 -17.65 6.53
N ASN A 122 -30.75 -17.11 6.80
CA ASN A 122 -31.62 -16.53 5.76
C ASN A 122 -31.05 -15.24 5.19
N TYR A 123 -30.45 -14.39 6.02
CA TYR A 123 -29.81 -13.17 5.58
C TYR A 123 -28.61 -13.49 4.70
N THR A 124 -27.73 -14.38 5.14
CA THR A 124 -26.58 -14.88 4.35
C THR A 124 -27.06 -15.47 3.03
N TYR A 125 -28.07 -16.34 3.02
CA TYR A 125 -28.62 -16.90 1.79
C TYR A 125 -29.10 -15.83 0.80
N LYS A 126 -29.88 -14.85 1.27
CA LYS A 126 -30.36 -13.73 0.44
C LYS A 126 -29.21 -12.90 -0.11
N ALA A 127 -28.22 -12.61 0.72
CA ALA A 127 -27.05 -11.83 0.35
C ALA A 127 -26.19 -12.54 -0.70
N LEU A 128 -26.02 -13.86 -0.58
CA LEU A 128 -25.32 -14.71 -1.55
C LEU A 128 -26.10 -14.87 -2.86
N SER A 129 -27.44 -14.79 -2.83
CA SER A 129 -28.28 -14.80 -4.05
C SER A 129 -28.28 -13.48 -4.82
N GLY A 130 -27.61 -12.42 -4.32
CA GLY A 130 -27.61 -11.10 -4.95
C GLY A 130 -26.84 -11.04 -6.28
N ASN A 131 -25.90 -11.95 -6.53
CA ASN A 131 -25.17 -12.05 -7.79
C ASN A 131 -25.13 -13.51 -8.27
N GLN A 132 -25.94 -13.83 -9.29
CA GLN A 132 -26.05 -15.19 -9.82
C GLN A 132 -24.73 -15.74 -10.38
N TYR A 133 -23.86 -14.87 -10.91
CA TYR A 133 -22.58 -15.26 -11.51
C TYR A 133 -21.51 -15.61 -10.46
N MET A 134 -21.76 -15.29 -9.18
CA MET A 134 -20.88 -15.73 -8.10
C MET A 134 -21.09 -17.21 -7.73
N TYR A 135 -22.17 -17.85 -8.18
CA TYR A 135 -22.49 -19.24 -7.84
C TYR A 135 -22.33 -19.53 -6.34
N ALA A 136 -22.81 -18.61 -5.50
CA ALA A 136 -22.52 -18.60 -4.08
C ALA A 136 -23.35 -19.63 -3.30
N ASN A 137 -24.59 -19.85 -3.74
CA ASN A 137 -25.49 -20.84 -3.20
C ASN A 137 -25.46 -22.11 -4.06
N TYR A 138 -25.49 -23.28 -3.44
CA TYR A 138 -25.59 -24.55 -4.16
C TYR A 138 -26.91 -24.62 -4.96
N PRO A 139 -26.87 -24.87 -6.29
CA PRO A 139 -28.05 -24.73 -7.16
C PRO A 139 -29.20 -25.70 -6.86
N HIS A 140 -28.90 -26.87 -6.31
CA HIS A 140 -29.89 -27.95 -6.15
C HIS A 140 -30.44 -28.09 -4.74
N SER A 141 -30.00 -27.26 -3.77
CA SER A 141 -30.51 -27.32 -2.39
C SER A 141 -30.38 -26.00 -1.63
N ASN A 142 -31.49 -25.61 -1.00
CA ASN A 142 -31.56 -24.51 -0.06
C ASN A 142 -31.42 -24.96 1.40
N GLU A 143 -31.00 -26.20 1.66
CA GLU A 143 -30.67 -26.61 3.03
C GLU A 143 -29.32 -26.04 3.45
N ARG A 144 -29.23 -25.54 4.69
CA ARG A 144 -27.99 -25.04 5.30
C ARG A 144 -27.70 -25.78 6.59
N LEU A 145 -26.42 -26.09 6.81
CA LEU A 145 -25.93 -26.78 7.99
C LEU A 145 -25.78 -25.83 9.18
N ILE A 146 -26.08 -26.35 10.36
CA ILE A 146 -25.79 -25.74 11.66
C ILE A 146 -24.98 -26.77 12.43
N LEU A 147 -23.70 -26.50 12.62
CA LEU A 147 -22.82 -27.32 13.45
C LEU A 147 -22.64 -26.63 14.80
N HIS A 148 -22.95 -27.31 15.88
CA HIS A 148 -22.83 -26.76 17.24
C HIS A 148 -21.94 -27.64 18.10
N MET A 149 -21.00 -27.03 18.82
CA MET A 149 -20.22 -27.68 19.87
C MET A 149 -20.42 -26.94 21.20
N SER A 150 -20.83 -27.67 22.24
CA SER A 150 -20.89 -27.11 23.60
C SER A 150 -19.50 -26.82 24.14
N THR A 151 -19.28 -25.63 24.69
CA THR A 151 -18.01 -25.22 25.29
C THR A 151 -17.68 -26.00 26.58
N ASN A 152 -18.70 -26.36 27.38
CA ASN A 152 -18.61 -27.15 28.61
C ASN A 152 -18.49 -28.65 28.35
N THR A 153 -19.42 -29.22 27.56
CA THR A 153 -19.54 -30.69 27.42
C THR A 153 -18.75 -31.24 26.24
N LYS A 154 -18.33 -30.37 25.31
CA LYS A 154 -17.72 -30.73 24.01
C LYS A 154 -18.60 -31.62 23.15
N VAL A 155 -19.90 -31.72 23.46
CA VAL A 155 -20.87 -32.47 22.64
C VAL A 155 -21.06 -31.74 21.32
N LEU A 156 -20.87 -32.46 20.22
CA LEU A 156 -21.05 -31.98 18.85
C LEU A 156 -22.42 -32.41 18.32
N THR A 157 -23.20 -31.45 17.84
CA THR A 157 -24.52 -31.67 17.23
C THR A 157 -24.59 -30.98 15.87
N CYS A 158 -25.08 -31.69 14.84
CA CYS A 158 -25.31 -31.10 13.53
C CYS A 158 -26.78 -31.25 13.11
N LYS A 159 -27.36 -30.15 12.64
CA LYS A 159 -28.73 -30.11 12.09
C LYS A 159 -28.74 -29.30 10.79
N SER A 160 -29.73 -29.50 9.93
CA SER A 160 -29.97 -28.68 8.75
C SER A 160 -31.33 -27.99 8.80
N ILE A 161 -31.40 -26.82 8.17
CA ILE A 161 -32.63 -26.05 7.98
C ILE A 161 -32.75 -25.58 6.53
N GLU A 162 -33.98 -25.44 6.03
CA GLU A 162 -34.24 -24.85 4.72
C GLU A 162 -34.33 -23.32 4.81
N VAL A 163 -33.57 -22.62 3.98
CA VAL A 163 -33.57 -21.14 3.89
C VAL A 163 -34.31 -20.66 2.64
N GLY A 164 -34.75 -19.41 2.64
CA GLY A 164 -35.45 -18.80 1.50
C GLY A 164 -36.92 -19.23 1.31
N SER A 165 -37.41 -20.19 2.10
CA SER A 165 -38.82 -20.58 2.15
C SER A 165 -39.58 -19.76 3.19
N GLY A 166 -40.75 -19.21 2.82
CA GLY A 166 -41.64 -18.48 3.73
C GLY A 166 -42.53 -19.39 4.61
N LYS A 167 -42.35 -20.71 4.55
CA LYS A 167 -43.09 -21.70 5.36
C LYS A 167 -42.30 -22.10 6.60
N SER A 168 -42.98 -22.73 7.56
CA SER A 168 -42.36 -23.28 8.77
C SER A 168 -41.16 -24.17 8.42
N THR A 169 -39.95 -23.70 8.77
CA THR A 169 -38.70 -24.40 8.52
C THR A 169 -38.56 -25.60 9.45
N ALA A 170 -38.74 -26.81 8.93
CA ALA A 170 -38.48 -28.04 9.66
C ALA A 170 -36.96 -28.21 9.88
N ILE A 171 -36.56 -28.49 11.11
CA ILE A 171 -35.17 -28.81 11.46
C ILE A 171 -34.94 -30.32 11.27
N LYS A 172 -33.85 -30.69 10.59
CA LYS A 172 -33.49 -32.09 10.32
C LYS A 172 -32.17 -32.43 10.98
N ASN A 173 -32.08 -33.62 11.59
CA ASN A 173 -30.81 -34.10 12.13
C ASN A 173 -29.87 -34.53 11.01
N VAL A 174 -28.58 -34.18 11.14
CA VAL A 174 -27.53 -34.52 10.20
C VAL A 174 -26.44 -35.29 10.94
N GLU A 175 -26.04 -36.43 10.39
CA GLU A 175 -24.96 -37.23 10.95
C GLU A 175 -23.61 -36.64 10.51
N TRP A 176 -22.79 -36.21 11.45
CA TRP A 176 -21.46 -35.66 11.16
C TRP A 176 -20.37 -36.71 11.43
N LYS A 177 -19.58 -37.05 10.42
CA LYS A 177 -18.51 -38.06 10.51
C LYS A 177 -17.14 -37.46 10.26
N PHE A 178 -16.27 -37.54 11.26
CA PHE A 178 -14.86 -37.23 11.09
C PHE A 178 -14.12 -38.40 10.42
N VAL A 179 -13.18 -38.06 9.54
CA VAL A 179 -12.40 -39.02 8.77
C VAL A 179 -10.92 -38.79 9.05
N ALA A 180 -10.28 -39.76 9.69
CA ALA A 180 -8.87 -39.71 10.07
C ALA A 180 -7.91 -39.71 8.87
N LYS A 181 -8.32 -40.28 7.72
CA LYS A 181 -7.51 -40.27 6.49
C LYS A 181 -7.80 -39.01 5.68
N PRO A 182 -6.76 -38.30 5.19
CA PRO A 182 -6.95 -37.18 4.29
C PRO A 182 -7.82 -37.58 3.10
N GLN A 183 -8.84 -36.76 2.83
CA GLN A 183 -9.73 -36.96 1.69
C GLN A 183 -8.91 -36.83 0.40
N GLN A 184 -9.01 -37.82 -0.48
CA GLN A 184 -8.41 -37.72 -1.81
C GLN A 184 -9.30 -36.85 -2.70
N TRP A 185 -8.68 -35.89 -3.38
CA TRP A 185 -9.33 -35.01 -4.34
C TRP A 185 -8.76 -35.28 -5.72
N GLN A 186 -9.57 -35.11 -6.77
CA GLN A 186 -9.09 -35.03 -8.14
C GLN A 186 -9.00 -33.56 -8.53
N ARG A 187 -7.79 -33.12 -8.90
CA ARG A 187 -7.56 -31.76 -9.43
C ARG A 187 -7.81 -31.75 -10.92
N LEU A 188 -8.53 -30.73 -11.39
CA LEU A 188 -8.70 -30.45 -12.82
C LEU A 188 -8.28 -29.00 -13.08
N ASP A 189 -7.39 -28.82 -14.05
CA ASP A 189 -6.91 -27.50 -14.46
C ASP A 189 -7.43 -27.15 -15.85
N CYS A 190 -7.96 -25.94 -16.00
CA CYS A 190 -8.49 -25.38 -17.25
C CYS A 190 -7.97 -23.95 -17.42
N TYR A 191 -7.61 -23.57 -18.64
CA TYR A 191 -7.26 -22.19 -18.99
C TYR A 191 -8.29 -21.68 -19.99
N TYR A 192 -8.99 -20.61 -19.63
CA TYR A 192 -9.96 -19.95 -20.49
C TYR A 192 -9.34 -18.68 -21.06
N GLU A 193 -9.08 -18.70 -22.36
CA GLU A 193 -8.63 -17.52 -23.11
C GLU A 193 -9.82 -16.60 -23.36
N PHE A 194 -9.69 -15.35 -22.94
CA PHE A 194 -10.69 -14.30 -23.08
C PHE A 194 -10.08 -13.26 -24.02
N ASP A 195 -10.56 -13.16 -25.25
CA ASP A 195 -10.11 -12.19 -26.25
C ASP A 195 -11.30 -11.67 -27.05
N ASP A 196 -12.09 -10.79 -26.43
CA ASP A 196 -13.35 -10.29 -26.99
C ASP A 196 -13.42 -8.76 -26.91
N VAL A 197 -14.01 -8.16 -27.95
CA VAL A 197 -14.25 -6.71 -28.05
C VAL A 197 -15.75 -6.43 -27.91
N TYR A 198 -16.10 -5.56 -26.97
CA TYR A 198 -17.47 -5.19 -26.66
C TYR A 198 -17.74 -3.71 -27.00
N PRO A 199 -18.79 -3.40 -27.79
CA PRO A 199 -19.13 -2.02 -28.11
C PRO A 199 -19.76 -1.28 -26.93
N VAL A 200 -19.41 -0.01 -26.76
CA VAL A 200 -20.02 0.90 -25.79
C VAL A 200 -21.15 1.68 -26.46
N VAL A 201 -22.36 1.13 -26.40
CA VAL A 201 -23.54 1.68 -27.10
C VAL A 201 -24.06 2.95 -26.44
N VAL A 202 -24.23 4.03 -27.21
CA VAL A 202 -24.70 5.33 -26.72
C VAL A 202 -26.14 5.23 -26.22
N LYS A 203 -26.38 5.64 -24.96
CA LYS A 203 -27.74 5.74 -24.37
C LYS A 203 -28.01 7.17 -23.94
N LYS A 204 -29.24 7.66 -24.20
CA LYS A 204 -29.69 9.02 -23.82
C LYS A 204 -29.55 9.34 -22.32
N SER A 205 -29.46 8.32 -21.46
CA SER A 205 -29.31 8.43 -20.00
C SER A 205 -27.87 8.37 -19.49
N GLY A 206 -26.87 8.30 -20.38
CA GLY A 206 -25.49 7.94 -20.01
C GLY A 206 -25.34 6.43 -19.74
N ILE A 207 -24.10 5.97 -19.55
CA ILE A 207 -23.77 4.55 -19.39
C ILE A 207 -23.00 4.32 -18.09
N SER A 208 -23.47 3.37 -17.26
CA SER A 208 -22.76 2.96 -16.05
C SER A 208 -21.71 1.88 -16.39
N VAL A 209 -20.46 2.12 -16.01
CA VAL A 209 -19.35 1.13 -16.15
C VAL A 209 -19.74 -0.22 -15.52
N LYS A 210 -20.35 -0.19 -14.33
CA LYS A 210 -20.84 -1.40 -13.65
C LYS A 210 -21.86 -2.18 -14.49
N HIS A 211 -22.77 -1.48 -15.17
CA HIS A 211 -23.75 -2.12 -16.04
C HIS A 211 -23.09 -2.71 -17.30
N GLN A 212 -22.09 -2.04 -17.88
CA GLN A 212 -21.33 -2.58 -19.02
C GLN A 212 -20.60 -3.88 -18.63
N PHE A 213 -19.85 -3.87 -17.52
CA PHE A 213 -19.15 -5.06 -17.03
C PHE A 213 -20.12 -6.21 -16.74
N GLN A 214 -21.33 -5.91 -16.25
CA GLN A 214 -22.37 -6.91 -16.06
C GLN A 214 -22.88 -7.52 -17.37
N GLN A 215 -23.05 -6.72 -18.43
CA GLN A 215 -23.43 -7.22 -19.76
C GLN A 215 -22.34 -8.09 -20.37
N ILE A 216 -21.07 -7.70 -20.20
CA ILE A 216 -19.90 -8.46 -20.67
C ILE A 216 -19.81 -9.80 -19.95
N LEU A 217 -19.99 -9.80 -18.62
CA LEU A 217 -20.05 -11.02 -17.82
C LEU A 217 -21.21 -11.94 -18.25
N GLU A 218 -22.38 -11.38 -18.57
CA GLU A 218 -23.50 -12.16 -19.10
C GLU A 218 -23.19 -12.78 -20.46
N SER A 219 -22.49 -12.06 -21.34
CA SER A 219 -22.02 -12.59 -22.63
C SER A 219 -21.06 -13.75 -22.42
N ALA A 220 -20.01 -13.55 -21.64
CA ALA A 220 -19.03 -14.59 -21.30
C ALA A 220 -19.70 -15.81 -20.66
N HIS A 221 -20.69 -15.58 -19.79
CA HIS A 221 -21.50 -16.65 -19.20
C HIS A 221 -22.23 -17.49 -20.25
N LYS A 222 -22.90 -16.87 -21.23
CA LYS A 222 -23.57 -17.61 -22.31
C LYS A 222 -22.58 -18.44 -23.14
N THR A 223 -21.42 -17.86 -23.46
CA THR A 223 -20.34 -18.51 -24.20
C THR A 223 -19.76 -19.72 -23.46
N ILE A 224 -19.47 -19.55 -22.16
CA ILE A 224 -18.94 -20.64 -21.33
C ILE A 224 -20.01 -21.71 -21.08
N GLU A 225 -21.29 -21.32 -20.97
CA GLU A 225 -22.37 -22.29 -20.77
C GLU A 225 -22.60 -23.16 -22.01
N SER A 226 -22.50 -22.61 -23.22
CA SER A 226 -22.61 -23.38 -24.48
C SER A 226 -21.39 -24.25 -24.79
N SER A 227 -20.28 -24.05 -24.08
CA SER A 227 -19.03 -24.77 -24.33
C SER A 227 -19.09 -26.28 -24.05
N VAL A 228 -18.28 -27.02 -24.81
CA VAL A 228 -18.05 -28.46 -24.69
C VAL A 228 -16.69 -28.72 -24.04
N MET A 229 -16.66 -29.62 -23.07
CA MET A 229 -15.47 -29.88 -22.25
C MET A 229 -14.85 -31.23 -22.57
N PHE A 230 -13.54 -31.25 -22.80
CA PHE A 230 -12.73 -32.45 -22.96
C PHE A 230 -11.84 -32.63 -21.73
N ILE A 231 -11.74 -33.85 -21.22
CA ILE A 231 -10.89 -34.18 -20.08
C ILE A 231 -9.73 -35.03 -20.60
N ASP A 232 -8.52 -34.49 -20.45
CA ASP A 232 -7.27 -35.01 -21.03
C ASP A 232 -7.40 -35.36 -22.53
N GLY A 233 -8.06 -34.48 -23.29
CA GLY A 233 -8.25 -34.63 -24.74
C GLY A 233 -9.37 -35.58 -25.16
N GLU A 234 -10.15 -36.13 -24.23
CA GLU A 234 -11.24 -37.05 -24.53
C GLU A 234 -12.59 -36.50 -24.06
N LEU A 235 -13.62 -36.60 -24.91
CA LEU A 235 -15.01 -36.34 -24.52
C LEU A 235 -15.51 -37.50 -23.65
N LYS A 236 -16.07 -37.18 -22.49
CA LYS A 236 -16.52 -38.17 -21.50
C LYS A 236 -18.04 -38.10 -21.33
N ASP A 237 -18.64 -39.25 -21.07
CA ASP A 237 -20.05 -39.31 -20.72
C ASP A 237 -20.29 -38.64 -19.36
N GLY A 238 -21.33 -37.81 -19.27
CA GLY A 238 -21.63 -37.02 -18.09
C GLY A 238 -21.92 -37.84 -16.82
N THR A 239 -22.34 -39.11 -16.98
CA THR A 239 -22.68 -40.01 -15.87
C THR A 239 -21.48 -40.81 -15.34
N GLU A 240 -20.35 -40.81 -16.07
CA GLU A 240 -19.13 -41.49 -15.62
C GLU A 240 -18.56 -40.82 -14.38
N ALA A 241 -18.07 -41.61 -13.43
CA ALA A 241 -17.37 -41.10 -12.25
C ALA A 241 -15.89 -40.85 -12.54
N LEU A 242 -15.32 -39.77 -11.99
CA LEU A 242 -13.91 -39.39 -12.22
C LEU A 242 -12.91 -40.50 -11.88
N GLU A 243 -13.14 -41.29 -10.83
CA GLU A 243 -12.25 -42.39 -10.41
C GLU A 243 -12.06 -43.44 -11.51
N GLN A 244 -13.05 -43.63 -12.38
CA GLN A 244 -12.95 -44.56 -13.51
C GLN A 244 -11.93 -44.06 -14.56
N LEU A 245 -11.79 -42.74 -14.71
CA LEU A 245 -10.80 -42.12 -15.59
C LEU A 245 -9.38 -42.28 -15.05
N ILE A 246 -9.21 -42.18 -13.72
CA ILE A 246 -7.93 -42.36 -13.03
C ILE A 246 -7.41 -43.79 -13.18
N LYS A 247 -8.29 -44.79 -13.02
CA LYS A 247 -7.92 -46.21 -13.11
C LYS A 247 -7.54 -46.66 -14.52
N LYS A 248 -8.14 -46.09 -15.56
CA LYS A 248 -7.79 -46.37 -16.97
C LYS A 248 -6.36 -45.95 -17.33
N LYS A 249 -5.78 -44.97 -16.61
CA LYS A 249 -4.45 -44.39 -16.92
C LYS A 249 -3.27 -44.91 -16.08
N ARG A 250 -3.47 -45.76 -15.07
CA ARG A 250 -2.35 -46.28 -14.24
C ARG A 250 -1.79 -47.61 -14.78
N PRO A 251 -0.51 -47.67 -15.20
CA PRO A 251 0.18 -48.95 -15.42
C PRO A 251 0.38 -49.69 -14.08
N LYS A 252 0.36 -51.03 -14.10
CA LYS A 252 0.28 -51.93 -12.92
C LYS A 252 1.41 -51.82 -11.87
N ASN A 253 2.44 -50.98 -12.05
CA ASN A 253 3.62 -50.91 -11.17
C ASN A 253 3.98 -49.47 -10.75
N SER A 254 3.19 -48.81 -9.90
CA SER A 254 3.69 -47.66 -9.13
C SER A 254 3.36 -47.79 -7.65
N ALA A 255 4.42 -47.80 -6.84
CA ALA A 255 4.38 -47.87 -5.39
C ALA A 255 3.75 -46.60 -4.80
N LYS A 256 3.04 -46.77 -3.67
CA LYS A 256 2.38 -45.67 -2.94
C LYS A 256 3.43 -44.86 -2.16
N SER A 257 3.85 -43.71 -2.68
CA SER A 257 4.41 -42.62 -1.88
C SER A 257 3.29 -41.86 -1.17
N ALA A 258 3.56 -41.38 0.05
CA ALA A 258 2.63 -40.64 0.88
C ALA A 258 2.75 -39.12 0.62
N GLN A 259 1.61 -38.43 0.66
CA GLN A 259 1.44 -36.98 0.54
C GLN A 259 1.95 -36.35 -0.78
N GLU A 260 1.33 -36.72 -1.90
CA GLU A 260 1.47 -35.97 -3.16
C GLU A 260 0.16 -35.22 -3.46
N ILE A 261 0.31 -33.95 -3.87
CA ILE A 261 -0.75 -33.12 -4.45
C ILE A 261 -1.46 -33.93 -5.54
N PRO A 262 -2.80 -33.90 -5.66
CA PRO A 262 -3.49 -34.65 -6.69
C PRO A 262 -2.91 -34.40 -8.07
N LYS A 263 -2.51 -35.47 -8.77
CA LYS A 263 -2.08 -35.38 -10.17
C LYS A 263 -3.20 -34.72 -10.97
N SER A 264 -2.89 -33.57 -11.58
CA SER A 264 -3.87 -32.78 -12.33
C SER A 264 -4.32 -33.50 -13.60
N MET A 265 -5.61 -33.35 -13.93
CA MET A 265 -6.18 -33.66 -15.24
C MET A 265 -6.34 -32.36 -16.01
N HIS A 266 -5.90 -32.35 -17.27
CA HIS A 266 -6.05 -31.19 -18.13
C HIS A 266 -7.48 -31.13 -18.67
N VAL A 267 -8.11 -29.97 -18.56
CA VAL A 267 -9.43 -29.69 -19.13
C VAL A 267 -9.29 -28.71 -20.28
N SER A 268 -9.88 -29.05 -21.43
CA SER A 268 -9.97 -28.16 -22.59
C SER A 268 -11.43 -27.78 -22.82
N LEU A 269 -11.69 -26.48 -22.88
CA LEU A 269 -13.00 -25.91 -23.11
C LEU A 269 -13.10 -25.46 -24.58
N PHE A 270 -14.09 -25.94 -25.32
CA PHE A 270 -14.33 -25.55 -26.71
C PHE A 270 -15.67 -24.84 -26.81
N VAL A 271 -15.65 -23.60 -27.29
CA VAL A 271 -16.86 -22.80 -27.52
C VAL A 271 -17.41 -23.15 -28.92
N PRO A 272 -18.72 -23.43 -29.07
CA PRO A 272 -19.32 -23.62 -30.38
C PRO A 272 -19.18 -22.36 -31.22
N PHE A 273 -18.60 -22.49 -32.42
CA PHE A 273 -18.53 -21.41 -33.39
C PHE A 273 -19.75 -21.48 -34.33
N GLU A 274 -20.68 -20.52 -34.21
CA GLU A 274 -21.79 -20.39 -35.16
C GLU A 274 -21.31 -19.67 -36.42
N ASN A 275 -21.23 -20.41 -37.53
CA ASN A 275 -20.71 -19.91 -38.80
C ASN A 275 -21.81 -19.26 -39.68
N SER A 276 -22.92 -18.83 -39.08
CA SER A 276 -24.02 -18.15 -39.77
C SER A 276 -23.88 -16.65 -39.63
N LEU A 277 -23.69 -15.96 -40.76
CA LEU A 277 -23.88 -14.51 -40.80
C LEU A 277 -25.33 -14.20 -40.40
N PRO A 278 -25.57 -13.18 -39.56
CA PRO A 278 -26.93 -12.79 -39.22
C PRO A 278 -27.69 -12.41 -40.49
N GLU A 279 -28.96 -12.80 -40.58
CA GLU A 279 -29.83 -12.49 -41.73
C GLU A 279 -30.00 -10.98 -41.95
N THR A 280 -29.79 -10.18 -40.89
CA THR A 280 -29.91 -8.73 -40.87
C THR A 280 -28.68 -8.09 -40.22
N VAL A 281 -28.10 -7.08 -40.85
CA VAL A 281 -27.03 -6.24 -40.29
C VAL A 281 -27.65 -5.02 -39.63
N GLU A 282 -27.39 -4.82 -38.34
CA GLU A 282 -27.84 -3.65 -37.58
C GLU A 282 -26.68 -2.66 -37.39
N TYR A 283 -26.96 -1.37 -37.55
CA TYR A 283 -26.01 -0.29 -37.26
C TYR A 283 -26.24 0.23 -35.83
N LEU A 284 -25.19 0.27 -35.03
CA LEU A 284 -25.22 0.76 -33.65
C LEU A 284 -24.30 1.99 -33.50
N GLU A 285 -24.84 3.07 -32.93
CA GLU A 285 -24.05 4.24 -32.54
C GLU A 285 -23.32 3.93 -31.22
N CYS A 286 -21.99 4.07 -31.22
CA CYS A 286 -21.12 3.69 -30.09
C CYS A 286 -20.16 4.83 -29.72
N ASP A 287 -19.94 5.05 -28.42
CA ASP A 287 -18.98 6.03 -27.89
C ASP A 287 -17.56 5.46 -27.78
N GLY A 288 -17.40 4.14 -27.96
CA GLY A 288 -16.12 3.45 -27.89
C GLY A 288 -16.27 1.93 -27.86
N SER A 289 -15.21 1.24 -27.51
CA SER A 289 -15.19 -0.22 -27.32
C SER A 289 -14.33 -0.60 -26.13
N ILE A 290 -14.68 -1.70 -25.47
CA ILE A 290 -13.89 -2.31 -24.40
C ILE A 290 -13.36 -3.64 -24.91
N HIS A 291 -12.05 -3.77 -24.97
CA HIS A 291 -11.37 -5.02 -25.31
C HIS A 291 -10.90 -5.70 -24.02
N PHE A 292 -11.31 -6.94 -23.83
CA PHE A 292 -10.78 -7.80 -22.77
C PHE A 292 -9.88 -8.85 -23.42
N SER A 293 -8.61 -8.86 -23.01
CA SER A 293 -7.60 -9.82 -23.46
C SER A 293 -6.90 -10.44 -22.25
N GLY A 294 -6.74 -11.76 -22.25
CA GLY A 294 -5.97 -12.48 -21.24
C GLY A 294 -6.44 -13.92 -21.01
N VAL A 295 -5.87 -14.57 -20.00
CA VAL A 295 -6.20 -15.96 -19.65
C VAL A 295 -6.70 -16.03 -18.21
N VAL A 296 -7.86 -16.67 -18.03
CA VAL A 296 -8.41 -17.01 -16.72
C VAL A 296 -8.05 -18.46 -16.39
N SER A 297 -7.25 -18.64 -15.35
CA SER A 297 -6.89 -19.95 -14.82
C SER A 297 -7.98 -20.49 -13.90
N SER A 298 -8.37 -21.74 -14.11
CA SER A 298 -9.31 -22.49 -13.29
C SER A 298 -8.66 -23.77 -12.76
N SER A 299 -8.72 -23.96 -11.44
CA SER A 299 -8.21 -25.14 -10.75
C SER A 299 -9.26 -25.64 -9.77
N VAL A 300 -10.02 -26.65 -10.18
CA VAL A 300 -11.11 -27.22 -9.37
C VAL A 300 -10.70 -28.55 -8.72
N PHE A 301 -11.25 -28.80 -7.54
CA PHE A 301 -10.98 -30.01 -6.76
C PHE A 301 -12.28 -30.78 -6.54
N MET A 302 -12.39 -31.96 -7.14
CA MET A 302 -13.60 -32.77 -7.11
C MET A 302 -13.39 -34.05 -6.31
N TYR A 303 -14.42 -34.47 -5.58
CA TYR A 303 -14.46 -35.81 -4.99
C TYR A 303 -14.31 -36.86 -6.10
N PRO A 304 -13.45 -37.89 -5.98
CA PRO A 304 -13.20 -38.83 -7.07
C PRO A 304 -14.43 -39.60 -7.57
N LYS A 305 -15.49 -39.71 -6.77
CA LYS A 305 -16.74 -40.35 -7.21
C LYS A 305 -17.78 -39.36 -7.74
N ALA A 306 -17.44 -38.08 -7.83
CA ALA A 306 -18.26 -37.10 -8.54
C ALA A 306 -18.37 -37.50 -10.01
N THR A 307 -19.49 -37.13 -10.62
CA THR A 307 -19.73 -37.37 -12.03
C THR A 307 -18.96 -36.37 -12.90
N VAL A 308 -18.74 -36.72 -14.16
CA VAL A 308 -18.20 -35.80 -15.16
C VAL A 308 -19.11 -34.57 -15.30
N SER A 309 -20.44 -34.74 -15.23
CA SER A 309 -21.39 -33.61 -15.30
C SER A 309 -21.21 -32.61 -14.16
N GLU A 310 -21.06 -33.08 -12.92
CA GLU A 310 -20.76 -32.22 -11.76
C GLU A 310 -19.42 -31.50 -11.93
N THR A 311 -18.46 -32.16 -12.56
CA THR A 311 -17.14 -31.61 -12.84
C THR A 311 -17.18 -30.51 -13.90
N ILE A 312 -17.94 -30.72 -14.99
CA ILE A 312 -18.18 -29.70 -16.02
C ILE A 312 -18.81 -28.46 -15.39
N ALA A 313 -19.84 -28.66 -14.57
CA ALA A 313 -20.50 -27.56 -13.87
C ALA A 313 -19.52 -26.82 -12.95
N ALA A 314 -18.68 -27.54 -12.19
CA ALA A 314 -17.69 -26.92 -11.32
C ALA A 314 -16.67 -26.08 -12.10
N VAL A 315 -16.11 -26.56 -13.21
CA VAL A 315 -15.15 -25.78 -14.03
C VAL A 315 -15.80 -24.52 -14.59
N LYS A 316 -17.00 -24.63 -15.18
CA LYS A 316 -17.74 -23.47 -15.72
C LYS A 316 -18.05 -22.44 -14.63
N GLN A 317 -18.52 -22.91 -13.46
CA GLN A 317 -18.78 -22.07 -12.29
C GLN A 317 -17.52 -21.35 -11.82
N ASP A 318 -16.37 -22.03 -11.80
CA ASP A 318 -15.11 -21.46 -11.36
C ASP A 318 -14.65 -20.30 -12.25
N ILE A 319 -14.67 -20.50 -13.58
CA ILE A 319 -14.27 -19.48 -14.56
C ILE A 319 -15.17 -18.24 -14.43
N ILE A 320 -16.50 -18.44 -14.40
CA ILE A 320 -17.46 -17.34 -14.30
C ILE A 320 -17.39 -16.63 -12.96
N ARG A 321 -17.28 -17.36 -11.85
CA ARG A 321 -17.10 -16.75 -10.52
C ARG A 321 -15.82 -15.94 -10.46
N SER A 322 -14.75 -16.42 -11.09
CA SER A 322 -13.48 -15.72 -11.15
C SER A 322 -13.58 -14.41 -11.94
N LEU A 323 -14.20 -14.44 -13.12
CA LEU A 323 -14.52 -13.24 -13.91
C LEU A 323 -15.40 -12.26 -13.11
N ALA A 324 -16.48 -12.74 -12.50
CA ALA A 324 -17.39 -11.93 -11.70
C ALA A 324 -16.68 -11.26 -10.51
N SER A 325 -15.78 -11.98 -9.85
CA SER A 325 -14.98 -11.47 -8.74
C SER A 325 -14.06 -10.35 -9.20
N ARG A 326 -13.28 -10.60 -10.26
CA ARG A 326 -12.37 -9.61 -10.86
C ARG A 326 -13.09 -8.34 -11.29
N PHE A 327 -14.21 -8.48 -11.99
CA PHE A 327 -15.01 -7.35 -12.47
C PHE A 327 -15.58 -6.55 -11.30
N THR A 328 -16.09 -7.22 -10.27
CA THR A 328 -16.60 -6.53 -9.08
C THR A 328 -15.50 -5.75 -8.38
N MET A 329 -14.37 -6.40 -8.07
CA MET A 329 -13.23 -5.75 -7.40
C MET A 329 -12.64 -4.60 -8.21
N HIS A 330 -12.56 -4.77 -9.53
CA HIS A 330 -12.07 -3.73 -10.42
C HIS A 330 -13.04 -2.55 -10.51
N CYS A 331 -14.34 -2.80 -10.67
CA CYS A 331 -15.36 -1.75 -10.65
C CYS A 331 -15.37 -0.97 -9.31
N ASP A 332 -15.26 -1.67 -8.18
CA ASP A 332 -15.24 -1.04 -6.86
C ASP A 332 -13.99 -0.13 -6.74
N ALA A 333 -12.82 -0.58 -7.22
CA ALA A 333 -11.62 0.24 -7.28
C ALA A 333 -11.75 1.48 -8.19
N LEU A 334 -12.41 1.35 -9.35
CA LEU A 334 -12.65 2.48 -10.26
C LEU A 334 -13.61 3.53 -9.67
N ILE A 335 -14.57 3.12 -8.84
CA ILE A 335 -15.56 4.03 -8.22
C ILE A 335 -14.92 4.85 -7.09
N ASP A 336 -14.02 4.26 -6.30
CA ASP A 336 -13.34 4.94 -5.18
C ASP A 336 -12.31 5.98 -5.66
N ASP A 337 -11.82 5.84 -6.89
CA ASP A 337 -10.70 6.61 -7.43
C ASP A 337 -11.10 7.97 -8.07
N ASN A 338 -12.38 8.22 -8.41
CA ASN A 338 -12.81 9.37 -9.25
C ASN A 338 -11.91 9.56 -10.51
N LEU A 339 -11.23 8.48 -10.93
CA LEU A 339 -10.39 8.43 -12.11
C LEU A 339 -11.28 8.05 -13.27
N LEU A 340 -12.03 9.00 -13.81
CA LEU A 340 -12.32 8.96 -15.23
C LEU A 340 -11.14 9.66 -15.92
N PRO A 341 -10.30 8.93 -16.66
CA PRO A 341 -9.23 9.56 -17.41
C PRO A 341 -9.81 10.56 -18.42
N GLU A 342 -9.17 11.72 -18.58
CA GLU A 342 -9.39 12.59 -19.75
C GLU A 342 -8.76 11.99 -21.02
N GLU A 343 -8.24 10.75 -20.95
CA GLU A 343 -7.54 10.03 -22.01
C GLU A 343 -8.51 9.23 -22.90
N LYS A 344 -8.29 9.27 -24.22
CA LYS A 344 -9.14 8.59 -25.23
C LYS A 344 -9.07 7.06 -25.16
N VAL A 345 -8.01 6.48 -24.59
CA VAL A 345 -7.79 5.03 -24.47
C VAL A 345 -7.26 4.74 -23.07
N CYS A 346 -7.87 3.79 -22.36
CA CYS A 346 -7.52 3.43 -20.98
C CYS A 346 -7.10 1.96 -20.90
N PHE A 347 -5.95 1.68 -20.30
CA PHE A 347 -5.49 0.32 -20.01
C PHE A 347 -5.61 0.03 -18.51
N ASN A 348 -6.29 -1.08 -18.19
CA ASN A 348 -6.61 -1.46 -16.83
C ASN A 348 -6.32 -2.94 -16.59
N GLU A 349 -5.56 -3.22 -15.54
CA GLU A 349 -5.25 -4.59 -15.11
C GLU A 349 -6.19 -5.01 -13.96
N PRO A 350 -7.11 -5.98 -14.16
CA PRO A 350 -7.90 -6.53 -13.07
C PRO A 350 -7.03 -7.41 -12.13
N PRO A 351 -7.48 -7.68 -10.89
CA PRO A 351 -6.75 -8.53 -9.96
C PRO A 351 -6.43 -9.93 -10.52
N ARG A 352 -5.20 -10.40 -10.31
CA ARG A 352 -4.71 -11.72 -10.75
C ARG A 352 -5.00 -12.78 -9.69
N ARG A 353 -5.38 -13.98 -10.12
CA ARG A 353 -5.68 -15.09 -9.20
C ARG A 353 -4.38 -15.68 -8.65
N VAL A 354 -4.39 -16.03 -7.36
CA VAL A 354 -3.36 -16.83 -6.70
C VAL A 354 -4.01 -18.00 -5.97
N LEU A 355 -3.27 -19.07 -5.70
CA LEU A 355 -3.78 -20.23 -4.98
C LEU A 355 -3.17 -20.32 -3.58
N VAL A 356 -4.00 -20.66 -2.60
CA VAL A 356 -3.65 -20.74 -1.18
C VAL A 356 -4.02 -22.13 -0.64
N PRO A 357 -3.09 -22.85 0.02
CA PRO A 357 -3.32 -24.25 0.38
C PRO A 357 -4.27 -24.38 1.58
N VAL A 358 -5.17 -25.35 1.50
CA VAL A 358 -6.09 -25.75 2.58
C VAL A 358 -6.14 -27.27 2.65
N GLY A 359 -5.45 -27.84 3.64
CA GLY A 359 -5.28 -29.28 3.75
C GLY A 359 -4.57 -29.86 2.53
N SER A 360 -5.28 -30.64 1.72
CA SER A 360 -4.75 -31.30 0.52
C SER A 360 -5.23 -30.68 -0.81
N LEU A 361 -5.86 -29.51 -0.76
CA LEU A 361 -6.35 -28.78 -1.93
C LEU A 361 -5.94 -27.31 -1.85
N TYR A 362 -6.35 -26.53 -2.85
CA TYR A 362 -6.15 -25.08 -2.86
C TYR A 362 -7.49 -24.34 -2.92
N LEU A 363 -7.60 -23.27 -2.14
CA LEU A 363 -8.54 -22.18 -2.36
C LEU A 363 -7.83 -21.06 -3.12
N CYS A 364 -8.50 -19.92 -3.32
CA CYS A 364 -7.98 -18.84 -4.16
C CYS A 364 -8.01 -17.51 -3.44
N ASP A 365 -7.15 -16.59 -3.89
CA ASP A 365 -7.23 -15.18 -3.57
C ASP A 365 -6.91 -14.35 -4.81
N TYR A 366 -7.07 -13.03 -4.74
CA TYR A 366 -6.84 -12.12 -5.85
C TYR A 366 -5.93 -10.97 -5.43
N LEU A 367 -4.82 -10.81 -6.17
CA LEU A 367 -3.85 -9.75 -5.94
C LEU A 367 -4.01 -8.65 -6.99
N PHE A 368 -4.14 -7.41 -6.56
CA PHE A 368 -4.10 -6.25 -7.44
C PHE A 368 -2.71 -6.07 -8.08
N PRO A 369 -2.62 -5.33 -9.19
CA PRO A 369 -1.35 -4.99 -9.82
C PRO A 369 -0.35 -4.36 -8.83
N GLY A 370 0.79 -5.03 -8.65
CA GLY A 370 1.85 -4.61 -7.74
C GLY A 370 1.72 -5.07 -6.29
N GLU A 371 0.72 -5.88 -5.94
CA GLU A 371 0.63 -6.55 -4.64
C GLU A 371 1.55 -7.78 -4.58
N ALA A 372 2.19 -7.94 -3.43
CA ALA A 372 3.07 -9.06 -3.14
C ALA A 372 2.26 -10.25 -2.59
N PRO A 373 2.79 -11.48 -2.65
CA PRO A 373 2.12 -12.66 -2.10
C PRO A 373 1.83 -12.54 -0.59
N ALA A 374 2.60 -11.70 0.14
CA ALA A 374 2.36 -11.37 1.52
C ALA A 374 0.97 -10.75 1.80
N GLU A 375 0.36 -10.05 0.82
CA GLU A 375 -0.98 -9.48 0.98
C GLU A 375 -2.04 -10.58 1.07
N ALA A 376 -1.88 -11.69 0.36
CA ALA A 376 -2.76 -12.85 0.46
C ALA A 376 -2.72 -13.50 1.85
N LEU A 377 -1.63 -13.33 2.62
CA LEU A 377 -1.57 -13.86 3.99
C LEU A 377 -2.54 -13.13 4.92
N LEU A 378 -2.79 -11.83 4.67
CA LEU A 378 -3.71 -11.03 5.47
C LEU A 378 -5.15 -11.47 5.24
N SER A 379 -5.57 -11.54 3.98
CA SER A 379 -6.91 -11.98 3.57
C SER A 379 -7.19 -13.43 3.98
N VAL A 380 -6.24 -14.35 3.80
CA VAL A 380 -6.37 -15.76 4.18
C VAL A 380 -6.49 -15.92 5.69
N LYS A 381 -5.68 -15.20 6.46
CA LYS A 381 -5.77 -15.23 7.91
C LYS A 381 -7.09 -14.63 8.41
N GLU A 382 -7.53 -13.53 7.81
CA GLU A 382 -8.76 -12.86 8.23
C GLU A 382 -10.00 -13.65 7.82
N LEU A 383 -10.13 -14.05 6.55
CA LEU A 383 -11.35 -14.63 5.98
C LEU A 383 -11.42 -16.16 6.08
N LEU A 384 -10.28 -16.86 6.13
CA LEU A 384 -10.26 -18.32 6.22
C LEU A 384 -9.76 -18.81 7.57
N ASP A 385 -9.23 -17.93 8.44
CA ASP A 385 -8.59 -18.29 9.71
C ASP A 385 -7.53 -19.38 9.55
N LEU A 386 -6.73 -19.24 8.48
CA LEU A 386 -5.63 -20.14 8.15
C LEU A 386 -4.27 -19.47 8.41
N GLN A 387 -3.33 -20.28 8.88
CA GLN A 387 -1.94 -19.86 9.04
C GLN A 387 -1.10 -20.52 7.93
N ILE A 388 -0.71 -19.71 6.95
CA ILE A 388 0.17 -20.10 5.85
C ILE A 388 1.36 -19.13 5.77
N THR A 389 2.38 -19.50 5.01
CA THR A 389 3.55 -18.66 4.75
C THR A 389 3.55 -18.12 3.33
N GLU A 390 4.35 -17.08 3.04
CA GLU A 390 4.44 -16.49 1.71
C GLU A 390 4.87 -17.53 0.64
N ALA A 391 5.72 -18.48 1.01
CA ALA A 391 6.20 -19.54 0.14
C ALA A 391 5.11 -20.57 -0.24
N ASP A 392 4.01 -20.61 0.52
CA ASP A 392 2.89 -21.51 0.27
C ASP A 392 1.92 -20.95 -0.79
N VAL A 393 2.00 -19.65 -1.09
CA VAL A 393 1.12 -18.97 -2.05
C VAL A 393 1.60 -19.20 -3.48
N VAL A 394 0.79 -19.87 -4.29
CA VAL A 394 1.11 -20.17 -5.70
C VAL A 394 0.69 -18.99 -6.56
N CYS A 395 1.67 -18.30 -7.14
CA CYS A 395 1.49 -17.04 -7.87
C CYS A 395 1.68 -17.14 -9.39
N ASP A 396 2.10 -18.29 -9.89
CA ASP A 396 2.47 -18.57 -11.28
C ASP A 396 1.34 -19.22 -12.09
N VAL A 397 0.11 -19.20 -11.56
CA VAL A 397 -1.08 -19.70 -12.26
C VAL A 397 -1.55 -18.79 -13.39
N GLU A 398 -1.26 -17.49 -13.29
CA GLU A 398 -1.57 -16.45 -14.29
C GLU A 398 -0.37 -15.51 -14.41
N THR A 399 -0.07 -15.07 -15.63
CA THR A 399 1.00 -14.11 -15.89
C THR A 399 0.48 -12.67 -15.84
N PRO A 400 1.35 -11.68 -15.59
CA PRO A 400 1.00 -10.27 -15.80
C PRO A 400 0.54 -10.00 -17.23
N ALA A 401 -0.27 -8.96 -17.42
CA ALA A 401 -0.75 -8.57 -18.75
C ALA A 401 0.39 -8.14 -19.68
N ASP A 402 0.30 -8.50 -20.96
CA ASP A 402 1.19 -7.99 -22.00
C ASP A 402 0.68 -6.63 -22.48
N THR A 403 1.51 -5.58 -22.39
CA THR A 403 1.15 -4.22 -22.79
C THR A 403 1.53 -3.90 -24.23
N SER A 404 2.12 -4.85 -24.96
CA SER A 404 2.72 -4.60 -26.27
C SER A 404 1.74 -4.07 -27.33
N GLU A 405 0.49 -4.58 -27.35
CA GLU A 405 -0.56 -4.12 -28.27
C GLU A 405 -1.08 -2.71 -27.91
N PHE A 406 -1.21 -2.40 -26.62
CA PHE A 406 -1.60 -1.07 -26.15
C PHE A 406 -0.50 -0.04 -26.47
N ASP A 407 0.76 -0.39 -26.25
CA ASP A 407 1.92 0.45 -26.59
C ASP A 407 1.96 0.79 -28.10
N ALA A 408 1.40 -0.07 -28.96
CA ALA A 408 1.28 0.18 -30.39
C ALA A 408 0.13 1.15 -30.73
N LEU A 409 -1.03 1.03 -30.07
CA LEU A 409 -2.19 1.91 -30.28
C LEU A 409 -1.93 3.36 -29.83
N ASP A 410 -1.20 3.56 -28.74
CA ASP A 410 -0.82 4.89 -28.25
C ASP A 410 0.12 5.63 -29.23
N ARG A 411 0.99 4.88 -29.92
CA ARG A 411 1.85 5.43 -30.99
C ARG A 411 1.05 5.97 -32.16
N ASP A 412 -0.01 5.29 -32.58
CA ASP A 412 -0.81 5.71 -33.73
C ASP A 412 -1.72 6.90 -33.39
N ALA A 413 -2.31 6.95 -32.19
CA ALA A 413 -3.10 8.09 -31.72
C ALA A 413 -2.29 9.39 -31.66
N SER A 414 -1.00 9.31 -31.31
CA SER A 414 -0.09 10.48 -31.29
C SER A 414 0.24 11.05 -32.67
N SER A 415 -0.06 10.31 -33.75
CA SER A 415 0.29 10.70 -35.13
C SER A 415 -0.83 11.45 -35.87
N GLU A 416 -2.08 11.37 -35.40
CA GLU A 416 -3.23 12.09 -35.99
C GLU A 416 -3.42 13.53 -35.46
N GLU A 417 -2.78 13.90 -34.35
CA GLU A 417 -2.99 15.21 -33.69
C GLU A 417 -2.37 16.42 -34.43
N LEU A 418 -1.83 16.23 -35.64
CA LEU A 418 -1.08 17.25 -36.40
C LEU A 418 -1.89 18.00 -37.49
N LEU A 419 -3.21 17.82 -37.58
CA LEU A 419 -4.03 18.46 -38.62
C LEU A 419 -5.26 19.18 -38.05
N ALA A 420 -5.06 20.19 -37.20
CA ALA A 420 -6.12 21.15 -36.88
C ALA A 420 -6.29 22.17 -38.04
N THR A 421 -7.51 22.35 -38.52
CA THR A 421 -7.81 23.23 -39.66
C THR A 421 -7.79 24.72 -39.27
N PRO A 422 -7.53 25.66 -40.21
CA PRO A 422 -7.32 27.09 -39.91
C PRO A 422 -8.49 27.82 -39.24
N LEU A 423 -9.68 27.21 -39.17
CA LEU A 423 -10.88 27.82 -38.58
C LEU A 423 -10.83 27.82 -37.04
N GLU A 424 -10.27 26.77 -36.42
CA GLU A 424 -10.26 26.58 -34.96
C GLU A 424 -9.27 27.52 -34.25
N ALA A 425 -8.16 27.86 -34.91
CA ALA A 425 -7.15 28.80 -34.40
C ALA A 425 -7.70 30.24 -34.21
N SER A 426 -8.73 30.62 -34.97
CA SER A 426 -9.34 31.95 -34.90
C SER A 426 -10.30 32.12 -33.70
N GLN A 427 -10.96 31.04 -33.28
CA GLN A 427 -11.84 31.04 -32.10
C GLN A 427 -11.05 31.06 -30.78
N PHE A 428 -9.90 30.38 -30.74
CA PHE A 428 -9.01 30.41 -29.56
C PHE A 428 -8.45 31.80 -29.25
N MET A 429 -8.14 32.61 -30.28
CA MET A 429 -7.67 33.99 -30.07
C MET A 429 -8.76 34.90 -29.46
N TYR A 430 -10.03 34.70 -29.80
CA TYR A 430 -11.14 35.49 -29.27
C TYR A 430 -11.43 35.20 -27.79
N ILE A 431 -11.33 33.92 -27.39
CA ILE A 431 -11.56 33.48 -26.00
C ILE A 431 -10.40 33.93 -25.10
N THR A 432 -9.16 33.88 -25.59
CA THR A 432 -7.98 34.30 -24.82
C THR A 432 -7.99 35.81 -24.55
N GLY A 433 -8.48 36.63 -25.48
CA GLY A 433 -8.63 38.07 -25.29
C GLY A 433 -9.63 38.47 -24.19
N ILE A 434 -10.69 37.68 -23.99
CA ILE A 434 -11.70 37.92 -22.94
C ILE A 434 -11.14 37.55 -21.55
N CYS A 435 -10.33 36.51 -21.44
CA CYS A 435 -9.69 36.10 -20.18
C CYS A 435 -8.63 37.10 -19.68
N PHE A 436 -7.90 37.79 -20.58
CA PHE A 436 -6.96 38.84 -20.19
C PHE A 436 -7.67 40.10 -19.67
N ALA A 437 -8.85 40.44 -20.19
CA ALA A 437 -9.64 41.57 -19.69
C ALA A 437 -10.24 41.32 -18.30
N MET A 438 -10.58 40.07 -17.97
CA MET A 438 -11.11 39.69 -16.64
C MET A 438 -10.04 39.64 -15.54
N ASN A 439 -8.78 39.31 -15.86
CA ASN A 439 -7.70 39.29 -14.88
C ASN A 439 -7.17 40.68 -14.49
N ALA A 440 -7.35 41.70 -15.33
CA ALA A 440 -6.97 43.08 -15.00
C ALA A 440 -7.91 43.76 -13.98
N PHE A 441 -9.14 43.27 -13.82
CA PHE A 441 -10.12 43.84 -12.88
C PHE A 441 -10.04 43.29 -11.45
N ASN A 442 -9.28 42.21 -11.20
CA ASN A 442 -9.26 41.51 -9.91
C ASN A 442 -8.05 41.83 -9.01
N VAL A 443 -7.19 42.78 -9.40
CA VAL A 443 -5.97 43.12 -8.63
C VAL A 443 -6.22 44.16 -7.52
N ASN A 444 -7.41 44.74 -7.41
CA ASN A 444 -7.66 45.86 -6.47
C ASN A 444 -8.66 45.61 -5.33
N LYS A 445 -8.90 44.35 -4.94
CA LYS A 445 -9.78 44.09 -3.78
C LYS A 445 -9.41 42.84 -2.98
N SER A 446 -8.32 42.93 -2.22
CA SER A 446 -8.08 42.04 -1.08
C SER A 446 -7.51 42.82 0.10
N SER A 447 -8.27 43.82 0.55
CA SER A 447 -8.23 44.29 1.92
C SER A 447 -9.60 44.04 2.53
N GLN A 448 -9.57 43.35 3.68
CA GLN A 448 -10.69 43.03 4.58
C GLN A 448 -11.60 41.84 4.23
N LEU A 449 -11.67 40.97 5.25
CA LEU A 449 -12.71 39.99 5.61
C LEU A 449 -12.59 38.57 5.02
N ALA A 450 -11.88 37.71 5.75
CA ALA A 450 -12.27 36.32 5.98
C ALA A 450 -11.73 35.86 7.35
N GLY A 451 -12.63 35.73 8.33
CA GLY A 451 -12.35 35.12 9.62
C GLY A 451 -12.86 33.68 9.65
N SER A 452 -11.94 32.71 9.61
CA SER A 452 -12.01 31.46 10.40
C SER A 452 -10.61 30.83 10.50
N GLY A 453 -9.84 31.32 11.49
CA GLY A 453 -8.76 30.66 12.25
C GLY A 453 -7.78 29.68 11.59
N SER A 454 -6.67 30.19 11.07
CA SER A 454 -5.34 29.59 11.26
C SER A 454 -4.40 30.72 11.71
N LEU A 455 -4.00 30.73 12.98
CA LEU A 455 -3.08 31.73 13.53
C LEU A 455 -1.64 31.25 13.32
N ASP A 456 -0.76 32.10 12.78
CA ASP A 456 0.64 31.76 12.53
C ASP A 456 1.40 31.39 13.83
N PRO A 457 2.36 30.45 13.79
CA PRO A 457 3.14 30.06 14.96
C PRO A 457 4.04 31.21 15.45
N GLU A 458 3.99 31.48 16.76
CA GLU A 458 4.72 32.58 17.39
C GLU A 458 5.55 32.14 18.60
N ILE A 459 6.64 32.85 18.85
CA ILE A 459 7.47 32.71 20.05
C ILE A 459 7.49 34.01 20.86
N GLY A 460 7.31 33.86 22.17
CA GLY A 460 7.38 34.93 23.16
C GLY A 460 8.72 34.93 23.89
N PHE A 461 9.38 36.07 23.95
CA PHE A 461 10.61 36.27 24.73
C PHE A 461 10.73 37.69 25.25
N LYS A 462 11.59 37.90 26.24
CA LYS A 462 11.99 39.24 26.72
C LYS A 462 13.48 39.28 27.00
N LEU A 463 14.05 40.48 26.96
CA LEU A 463 15.47 40.72 27.16
C LEU A 463 15.68 41.59 28.39
N SER A 464 16.67 41.27 29.21
CA SER A 464 17.13 42.11 30.31
C SER A 464 18.64 42.31 30.22
N LEU A 465 19.10 43.55 30.16
CA LEU A 465 20.51 43.90 29.99
C LEU A 465 21.02 44.60 31.25
N HIS A 466 22.19 44.19 31.72
CA HIS A 466 22.94 44.94 32.73
C HIS A 466 24.03 45.77 32.03
N PRO A 467 23.90 47.11 31.94
CA PRO A 467 24.79 47.94 31.12
C PRO A 467 26.26 47.91 31.56
N VAL A 468 26.51 47.85 32.88
CA VAL A 468 27.87 47.82 33.45
C VAL A 468 28.53 46.46 33.33
N SER A 469 27.85 45.37 33.74
CA SER A 469 28.42 44.02 33.70
C SER A 469 28.36 43.36 32.32
N LYS A 470 27.71 44.02 31.34
CA LYS A 470 27.54 43.55 29.94
C LYS A 470 26.88 42.16 29.85
N ASN A 471 26.07 41.81 30.84
CA ASN A 471 25.31 40.57 30.87
C ASN A 471 23.92 40.80 30.28
N LEU A 472 23.59 40.06 29.23
CA LEU A 472 22.27 40.00 28.62
C LEU A 472 21.58 38.72 29.09
N PHE A 473 20.38 38.84 29.63
CA PHE A 473 19.49 37.75 29.97
C PHE A 473 18.38 37.67 28.93
N VAL A 474 18.18 36.49 28.38
CA VAL A 474 17.10 36.18 27.44
C VAL A 474 16.13 35.26 28.14
N THR A 475 14.94 35.74 28.44
CA THR A 475 13.86 34.91 28.98
C THR A 475 13.01 34.40 27.83
N VAL A 476 12.93 33.07 27.68
CA VAL A 476 11.97 32.45 26.74
C VAL A 476 10.66 32.24 27.49
N ILE A 477 9.62 32.98 27.12
CA ILE A 477 8.33 32.99 27.83
C ILE A 477 7.53 31.74 27.45
N GLY A 478 7.29 31.55 26.15
CA GLY A 478 6.46 30.48 25.63
C GLY A 478 6.34 30.54 24.12
N ALA A 479 5.59 29.61 23.54
CA ALA A 479 5.22 29.64 22.12
C ALA A 479 3.73 29.33 21.94
N ARG A 480 3.15 29.86 20.88
CA ARG A 480 1.72 29.72 20.55
C ARG A 480 1.56 29.22 19.12
N HIS A 481 0.43 28.55 18.89
CA HIS A 481 0.04 28.03 17.58
C HIS A 481 1.06 27.08 16.93
N LEU A 482 1.79 26.30 17.73
CA LEU A 482 2.76 25.33 17.19
C LEU A 482 2.07 24.13 16.51
N PRO A 483 2.57 23.64 15.37
CA PRO A 483 1.97 22.51 14.65
C PRO A 483 2.13 21.20 15.42
N SER A 484 1.02 20.54 15.74
CA SER A 484 1.01 19.25 16.45
C SER A 484 1.31 18.04 15.56
N LEU A 485 1.23 18.21 14.24
CA LEU A 485 1.38 17.15 13.24
C LEU A 485 2.45 17.50 12.21
N PHE A 486 3.31 16.53 11.91
CA PHE A 486 4.37 16.60 10.90
C PHE A 486 4.24 15.38 9.98
N GLY A 487 3.49 15.54 8.89
CA GLY A 487 3.10 14.44 8.00
C GLY A 487 2.23 13.41 8.74
N LEU A 488 2.76 12.20 8.94
CA LEU A 488 2.10 11.12 9.68
C LEU A 488 2.48 11.06 11.17
N SER A 489 3.44 11.89 11.60
CA SER A 489 3.98 11.86 12.96
C SER A 489 3.41 12.98 13.84
N ARG A 490 3.13 12.66 15.10
CA ARG A 490 2.69 13.63 16.11
C ARG A 490 3.88 14.18 16.90
N ALA A 491 3.87 15.48 17.19
CA ALA A 491 4.82 16.08 18.11
C ALA A 491 4.52 15.64 19.56
N HIS A 492 5.53 15.09 20.23
CA HIS A 492 5.50 14.67 21.64
C HIS A 492 5.92 15.80 22.58
N GLY A 493 6.50 16.87 22.05
CA GLY A 493 6.83 18.08 22.80
C GLY A 493 7.74 19.01 22.03
N TYR A 494 7.97 20.20 22.59
CA TYR A 494 8.76 21.26 21.97
C TYR A 494 9.89 21.73 22.88
N LEU A 495 10.98 22.16 22.25
CA LEU A 495 12.09 22.85 22.91
C LEU A 495 12.58 24.00 22.04
N VAL A 496 13.17 25.02 22.67
CA VAL A 496 13.73 26.19 21.98
C VAL A 496 15.24 26.23 22.18
N LYS A 497 15.96 26.33 21.07
CA LYS A 497 17.39 26.65 21.08
C LYS A 497 17.59 28.15 21.02
N VAL A 498 18.31 28.69 22.00
CA VAL A 498 18.59 30.10 22.16
C VAL A 498 20.06 30.35 21.85
N LYS A 499 20.34 31.17 20.84
CA LYS A 499 21.71 31.53 20.44
C LYS A 499 21.86 33.02 20.20
N LEU A 500 22.92 33.59 20.76
CA LEU A 500 23.29 34.97 20.53
C LEU A 500 24.49 35.07 19.58
N PHE A 501 24.40 35.93 18.58
CA PHE A 501 25.48 36.22 17.63
C PHE A 501 26.00 37.66 17.84
N PRO A 502 27.30 37.94 17.61
CA PRO A 502 28.38 36.97 17.38
C PRO A 502 28.77 36.25 18.68
N GLY A 503 28.70 34.91 18.67
CA GLY A 503 28.94 34.11 19.86
C GLY A 503 28.76 32.61 19.60
N GLU A 504 29.38 31.80 20.46
CA GLU A 504 29.32 30.33 20.38
C GLU A 504 28.37 29.71 21.41
N SER A 505 28.04 30.46 22.47
CA SER A 505 27.13 30.02 23.53
C SER A 505 25.75 29.69 22.94
N LYS A 506 25.29 28.48 23.22
CA LYS A 506 24.00 27.94 22.82
C LYS A 506 23.34 27.34 24.07
N TYR A 507 22.08 27.64 24.26
CA TYR A 507 21.26 27.04 25.32
C TYR A 507 20.01 26.40 24.72
N GLU A 508 19.43 25.45 25.42
CA GLU A 508 18.17 24.78 25.06
C GLU A 508 17.23 24.85 26.27
N THR A 509 15.95 25.08 26.03
CA THR A 509 14.92 25.01 27.07
C THR A 509 14.60 23.57 27.45
N THR A 510 13.89 23.38 28.55
CA THR A 510 13.26 22.09 28.89
C THR A 510 12.23 21.67 27.84
N LEU A 511 11.98 20.36 27.72
CA LEU A 511 10.96 19.81 26.84
C LEU A 511 9.57 20.04 27.45
N GLN A 512 8.67 20.64 26.68
CA GLN A 512 7.28 20.86 27.07
C GLN A 512 6.34 20.11 26.13
N GLU A 513 5.47 19.26 26.67
CA GLU A 513 4.61 18.34 25.90
C GLU A 513 3.31 18.99 25.38
N THR A 514 3.05 20.25 25.78
CA THR A 514 1.83 20.98 25.40
C THR A 514 2.00 21.67 24.05
N SER A 515 0.89 21.86 23.33
CA SER A 515 0.85 22.62 22.05
C SER A 515 1.06 24.13 22.23
N TRP A 516 0.88 24.64 23.47
CA TRP A 516 1.22 26.00 23.91
C TRP A 516 2.23 25.92 25.06
N PRO A 517 3.51 25.64 24.76
CA PRO A 517 4.52 25.49 25.78
C PRO A 517 4.81 26.84 26.46
N VAL A 518 4.95 26.78 27.79
CA VAL A 518 5.37 27.91 28.63
C VAL A 518 6.65 27.47 29.33
N TRP A 519 7.77 28.13 29.02
CA TRP A 519 9.08 27.78 29.58
C TRP A 519 9.43 28.71 30.75
N ASN A 520 9.32 30.03 30.54
CA ASN A 520 9.80 31.05 31.48
C ASN A 520 11.24 30.80 31.95
N GLU A 521 12.11 30.37 31.04
CA GLU A 521 13.51 30.04 31.33
C GLU A 521 14.45 31.19 30.95
N ASP A 522 15.40 31.49 31.83
CA ASP A 522 16.36 32.59 31.67
C ASP A 522 17.74 32.10 31.24
N PHE A 523 18.25 32.66 30.14
CA PHE A 523 19.56 32.34 29.60
C PHE A 523 20.49 33.55 29.65
N LYS A 524 21.67 33.38 30.28
CA LYS A 524 22.66 34.44 30.43
C LYS A 524 23.70 34.40 29.30
N PHE A 525 23.92 35.55 28.68
CA PHE A 525 24.93 35.80 27.66
C PHE A 525 25.81 36.99 28.05
N GLN A 526 27.08 36.94 27.66
CA GLN A 526 28.01 38.05 27.86
C GLN A 526 28.25 38.74 26.51
N LEU A 527 27.99 40.04 26.43
CA LEU A 527 28.16 40.83 25.21
C LEU A 527 29.64 41.16 24.97
N ARG A 528 30.13 40.94 23.75
CA ARG A 528 31.52 41.25 23.34
C ARG A 528 31.54 42.57 22.57
N GLN A 529 32.33 43.53 23.01
CA GLN A 529 32.50 44.79 22.29
C GLN A 529 33.64 44.65 21.26
N LYS A 530 33.47 45.19 20.04
CA LYS A 530 34.60 45.43 19.13
C LYS A 530 35.40 46.60 19.66
N ASP A 531 36.72 46.47 19.75
CA ASP A 531 37.63 47.52 20.22
C ASP A 531 37.52 48.76 19.33
N ILE A 532 36.76 49.76 19.78
CA ILE A 532 36.73 51.09 19.19
C ILE A 532 37.42 52.02 20.19
N LYS A 533 38.59 52.53 19.81
CA LYS A 533 39.28 53.61 20.52
C LYS A 533 38.41 54.86 20.53
N LYS A 534 37.75 55.14 21.67
CA LYS A 534 37.60 56.48 22.28
C LYS A 534 36.77 56.39 23.57
N SER A 535 37.26 57.07 24.60
CA SER A 535 36.68 57.22 25.93
C SER A 535 35.50 58.20 25.93
N SER A 536 34.31 57.72 26.29
CA SER A 536 33.26 58.56 26.86
C SER A 536 32.64 57.82 28.06
N ASP A 537 32.49 58.51 29.19
CA ASP A 537 32.00 57.95 30.47
C ASP A 537 30.47 57.71 30.50
N LYS A 538 29.81 57.67 29.34
CA LYS A 538 28.41 57.24 29.22
C LYS A 538 28.36 55.93 28.44
N VAL A 539 27.84 54.88 29.08
CA VAL A 539 27.56 53.60 28.42
C VAL A 539 26.50 53.85 27.35
N ASP A 540 26.94 53.99 26.10
CA ASP A 540 26.04 54.06 24.96
C ASP A 540 25.44 52.66 24.73
N LEU A 541 24.19 52.50 25.16
CA LEU A 541 23.44 51.26 25.03
C LEU A 541 23.36 50.80 23.58
N GLN A 542 23.27 51.72 22.61
CA GLN A 542 23.21 51.38 21.20
C GLN A 542 24.52 50.75 20.73
N ASN A 543 25.67 51.29 21.15
CA ASN A 543 26.97 50.70 20.83
C ASN A 543 27.20 49.34 21.52
N LEU A 544 26.60 49.11 22.70
CA LEU A 544 26.74 47.85 23.43
C LEU A 544 25.96 46.71 22.76
N VAL A 545 24.76 46.98 22.22
CA VAL A 545 23.92 45.96 21.57
C VAL A 545 24.12 45.89 20.05
N ALA A 546 24.70 46.93 19.43
CA ALA A 546 24.95 46.98 18.00
C ALA A 546 25.79 45.78 17.53
N GLY A 547 25.40 45.24 16.37
CA GLY A 547 26.05 44.07 15.78
C GLY A 547 25.74 42.75 16.46
N HIS A 548 24.97 42.73 17.56
CA HIS A 548 24.45 41.51 18.15
C HIS A 548 23.01 41.25 17.70
N PHE A 549 22.68 39.98 17.52
CA PHE A 549 21.31 39.53 17.27
C PHE A 549 21.03 38.19 17.94
N LEU A 550 19.80 38.03 18.39
CA LEU A 550 19.29 36.81 18.99
C LEU A 550 18.67 35.92 17.92
N SER A 551 18.92 34.62 17.99
CA SER A 551 18.24 33.60 17.20
C SER A 551 17.59 32.59 18.14
N LEU A 552 16.29 32.42 17.98
CA LEU A 552 15.47 31.44 18.70
C LEU A 552 14.97 30.42 17.68
N THR A 553 15.32 29.15 17.85
CA THR A 553 14.89 28.06 16.95
C THR A 553 14.04 27.06 17.72
N ILE A 554 12.81 26.84 17.27
CA ILE A 554 11.88 25.87 17.87
C ILE A 554 12.07 24.50 17.22
N TYR A 555 12.14 23.45 18.04
CA TYR A 555 12.15 22.06 17.61
C TYR A 555 10.94 21.31 18.20
N ALA A 556 10.31 20.46 17.39
CA ALA A 556 9.34 19.46 17.80
C ALA A 556 10.02 18.09 17.92
N ILE A 557 9.68 17.32 18.93
CA ILE A 557 10.19 15.96 19.14
C ILE A 557 9.16 14.96 18.59
N LEU A 558 9.55 14.12 17.64
CA LEU A 558 8.61 13.22 16.93
C LEU A 558 8.59 11.78 17.46
N GLU A 559 9.53 11.41 18.34
CA GLU A 559 9.58 10.10 19.01
C GLU A 559 9.60 10.29 20.53
N PRO A 560 8.92 9.44 21.32
CA PRO A 560 8.97 9.53 22.77
C PRO A 560 10.41 9.24 23.27
N PRO A 561 10.93 10.02 24.24
CA PRO A 561 12.24 9.74 24.81
C PRO A 561 12.22 8.38 25.52
N LYS A 562 13.00 7.42 25.03
CA LYS A 562 13.20 6.12 25.71
C LYS A 562 13.81 6.38 27.10
N GLN A 563 13.16 5.86 28.16
CA GLN A 563 13.74 5.85 29.51
C GLN A 563 15.11 5.15 29.50
N GLU A 564 16.09 5.72 30.20
CA GLU A 564 17.52 5.31 30.19
C GLU A 564 17.83 3.89 30.72
N VAL A 565 16.83 3.04 30.98
CA VAL A 565 17.01 1.78 31.71
C VAL A 565 17.60 0.65 30.84
N ASP A 566 17.48 0.69 29.50
CA ASP A 566 17.85 -0.43 28.63
C ASP A 566 19.28 -0.42 28.06
N ARG A 567 20.09 0.60 28.33
CA ARG A 567 21.50 0.64 27.85
C ARG A 567 22.45 -0.30 28.59
N ARG A 568 22.05 -0.93 29.70
CA ARG A 568 22.93 -1.78 30.51
C ARG A 568 22.87 -3.28 30.21
N LYS A 569 21.90 -3.77 29.43
CA LYS A 569 21.76 -5.22 29.16
C LYS A 569 22.45 -5.68 27.87
N SER A 570 22.63 -4.82 26.87
CA SER A 570 23.21 -5.19 25.56
C SER A 570 24.74 -5.20 25.49
N ALA A 571 25.44 -4.94 26.60
CA ALA A 571 26.91 -4.88 26.63
C ALA A 571 27.60 -6.16 27.16
N LYS A 572 26.85 -7.22 27.53
CA LYS A 572 27.41 -8.40 28.21
C LYS A 572 27.48 -9.71 27.41
N GLU A 573 26.97 -9.79 26.19
CA GLU A 573 26.92 -11.08 25.46
C GLU A 573 27.90 -11.25 24.28
N LEU A 574 28.81 -10.31 24.01
CA LEU A 574 29.81 -10.48 22.93
C LEU A 574 31.26 -10.36 23.42
N LYS A 575 31.69 -11.26 24.31
CA LYS A 575 33.12 -11.56 24.54
C LYS A 575 33.31 -13.02 24.93
N THR A 576 33.41 -13.89 23.94
CA THR A 576 34.09 -15.20 23.92
C THR A 576 33.81 -15.72 22.50
N SER A 577 34.75 -15.90 21.58
CA SER A 577 36.01 -16.61 21.65
C SER A 577 36.83 -16.28 20.39
N LYS A 578 38.15 -16.14 20.53
CA LYS A 578 39.14 -16.21 19.45
C LYS A 578 40.16 -17.26 19.88
N LEU A 579 40.49 -18.21 19.01
CA LEU A 579 41.73 -19.02 18.93
C LEU A 579 41.58 -19.90 17.65
N VAL A 580 42.57 -20.24 16.83
CA VAL A 580 43.88 -19.71 16.36
C VAL A 580 44.37 -20.70 15.25
N ASN A 581 45.39 -20.29 14.48
CA ASN A 581 46.20 -20.98 13.44
C ASN A 581 45.76 -20.71 11.99
N GLU A 582 46.45 -19.89 11.18
CA GLU A 582 47.87 -19.86 10.70
C GLU A 582 48.25 -21.01 9.75
N ASP A 583 48.43 -20.69 8.46
CA ASP A 583 49.73 -20.65 7.74
C ASP A 583 49.48 -20.35 6.24
N GLU A 584 49.85 -19.16 5.74
CA GLU A 584 51.07 -18.84 4.95
C GLU A 584 51.07 -19.34 3.48
N GLN A 585 51.02 -18.40 2.52
CA GLN A 585 52.22 -17.96 1.80
C GLN A 585 51.97 -16.78 0.84
N LYS A 586 52.95 -15.87 0.80
CA LYS A 586 53.02 -14.59 0.10
C LYS A 586 53.62 -14.73 -1.30
N SER A 587 53.31 -13.78 -2.18
CA SER A 587 54.33 -13.14 -3.03
C SER A 587 54.02 -11.66 -3.25
N LYS A 588 55.09 -10.85 -3.24
CA LYS A 588 55.15 -9.41 -2.99
C LYS A 588 55.24 -8.56 -4.27
N GLY A 589 54.89 -7.28 -4.11
CA GLY A 589 55.45 -6.10 -4.80
C GLY A 589 54.53 -4.89 -4.57
N GLY A 590 54.73 -4.02 -3.56
CA GLY A 590 55.67 -2.88 -3.51
C GLY A 590 55.11 -1.72 -4.35
N LEU A 591 54.81 -0.49 -3.90
CA LEU A 591 55.44 0.40 -2.91
C LEU A 591 54.49 1.61 -2.65
N PHE A 592 54.61 2.26 -1.48
CA PHE A 592 53.87 3.45 -0.95
C PHE A 592 52.69 3.19 0.00
N GLU A 593 53.04 2.77 1.22
CA GLU A 593 52.22 2.98 2.41
C GLU A 593 53.09 3.66 3.49
N LYS A 594 52.76 4.91 3.81
CA LYS A 594 52.93 5.55 5.12
C LYS A 594 52.39 6.97 5.05
N THR A 595 51.11 7.14 5.37
CA THR A 595 50.58 8.29 6.14
C THR A 595 49.08 8.08 6.42
N PHE A 596 48.69 8.35 7.68
CA PHE A 596 47.33 8.46 8.21
C PHE A 596 46.55 7.19 8.61
N SER A 597 47.03 6.54 9.66
CA SER A 597 46.17 5.98 10.71
C SER A 597 45.57 7.11 11.56
N SER A 598 44.44 7.70 11.13
CA SER A 598 43.69 8.70 11.90
C SER A 598 42.27 8.94 11.34
N PHE A 599 41.48 7.88 11.11
CA PHE A 599 40.09 8.06 10.62
C PHE A 599 39.11 7.02 11.17
N LYS A 600 39.27 6.62 12.44
CA LYS A 600 38.31 5.73 13.12
C LYS A 600 37.47 6.37 14.23
N SER A 601 37.66 7.66 14.55
CA SER A 601 36.82 8.36 15.55
C SER A 601 35.65 9.15 14.98
N THR A 602 35.64 9.51 13.68
CA THR A 602 34.61 10.41 13.09
C THR A 602 33.33 9.70 12.60
N LYS A 603 33.36 8.38 12.40
CA LYS A 603 32.21 7.65 11.84
C LYS A 603 31.09 7.49 12.88
N THR A 604 31.43 7.33 14.15
CA THR A 604 30.48 7.11 15.25
C THR A 604 29.78 8.42 15.66
N GLU A 605 30.49 9.56 15.64
CA GLU A 605 29.89 10.89 15.87
C GLU A 605 29.01 11.35 14.69
N ALA A 606 29.38 11.05 13.45
CA ALA A 606 28.55 11.36 12.28
C ALA A 606 27.28 10.50 12.21
N ILE A 607 27.33 9.24 12.68
CA ILE A 607 26.15 8.38 12.82
C ILE A 607 25.27 8.88 13.98
N ALA A 608 25.86 9.27 15.12
CA ALA A 608 25.12 9.81 16.26
C ALA A 608 24.44 11.16 15.94
N GLN A 609 25.09 12.04 15.17
CA GLN A 609 24.47 13.29 14.69
C GLN A 609 23.39 13.05 13.63
N LYS A 610 23.53 12.02 12.78
CA LYS A 610 22.47 11.58 11.85
C LYS A 610 21.22 11.12 12.60
N THR A 611 21.38 10.31 13.64
CA THR A 611 20.27 9.81 14.47
C THR A 611 19.61 10.90 15.33
N ILE A 612 20.30 12.03 15.59
CA ILE A 612 19.73 13.18 16.32
C ILE A 612 18.86 14.07 15.40
N LEU A 613 19.22 14.20 14.13
CA LEU A 613 18.40 14.89 13.10
C LEU A 613 17.15 14.09 12.72
N GLU A 614 17.17 12.76 12.89
CA GLU A 614 16.01 11.89 12.66
C GLU A 614 14.93 12.00 13.76
N LYS A 615 15.27 12.56 14.94
CA LYS A 615 14.38 12.56 16.13
C LYS A 615 13.81 13.92 16.50
N ARG A 616 14.39 15.01 15.98
CA ARG A 616 13.98 16.40 16.26
C ARG A 616 13.67 17.12 14.96
N ARG A 617 12.53 17.78 14.91
CA ARG A 617 12.01 18.50 13.75
C ARG A 617 12.07 20.01 13.98
N THR A 618 12.78 20.76 13.13
CA THR A 618 12.75 22.23 13.21
C THR A 618 11.37 22.75 12.80
N VAL A 619 10.70 23.48 13.69
CA VAL A 619 9.40 24.12 13.40
C VAL A 619 9.62 25.46 12.69
N GLY A 620 10.61 26.23 13.16
CA GLY A 620 10.98 27.52 12.59
C GLY A 620 11.92 28.28 13.50
N ALA A 621 12.39 29.44 13.06
CA ALA A 621 13.19 30.35 13.87
C ALA A 621 12.70 31.78 13.80
N ALA A 622 12.92 32.51 14.90
CA ALA A 622 12.81 33.95 14.95
C ALA A 622 14.21 34.55 15.19
N THR A 623 14.57 35.52 14.36
CA THR A 623 15.81 36.29 14.54
C THR A 623 15.44 37.70 14.96
N TRP A 624 16.11 38.20 16.00
CA TRP A 624 15.84 39.50 16.58
C TRP A 624 17.11 40.33 16.65
N ASN A 625 17.14 41.42 15.87
CA ASN A 625 18.18 42.43 15.96
C ASN A 625 17.87 43.34 17.16
N PHE A 626 18.88 43.66 17.96
CA PHE A 626 18.68 44.51 19.12
C PHE A 626 18.59 45.99 18.71
N ASP A 627 17.64 46.69 19.31
CA ASP A 627 17.50 48.15 19.27
C ASP A 627 17.52 48.66 20.72
N SER A 628 18.44 49.58 21.04
CA SER A 628 18.58 50.13 22.39
C SER A 628 17.31 50.85 22.84
N LYS A 629 16.48 51.35 21.90
CA LYS A 629 15.24 52.05 22.20
C LYS A 629 14.18 51.17 22.85
N LEU A 630 14.31 49.85 22.79
CA LEU A 630 13.33 48.92 23.36
C LEU A 630 13.60 48.58 24.83
N PHE A 631 14.78 48.92 25.36
CA PHE A 631 15.15 48.70 26.76
C PHE A 631 14.68 49.86 27.64
N GLN A 632 13.35 50.03 27.75
CA GLN A 632 12.73 51.14 28.47
C GLN A 632 12.26 50.77 29.88
N ASN A 633 12.20 49.47 30.21
CA ASN A 633 11.67 49.01 31.49
C ASN A 633 12.80 48.94 32.53
N ASP A 634 12.78 49.78 33.54
CA ASP A 634 13.71 49.67 34.68
C ASP A 634 13.35 48.46 35.55
N LEU A 635 14.28 47.51 35.65
CA LEU A 635 14.17 46.31 36.46
C LEU A 635 15.04 46.43 37.73
N LYS A 636 14.74 45.61 38.74
CA LYS A 636 15.53 45.57 39.99
C LYS A 636 16.99 45.20 39.69
N ASN A 637 17.92 45.68 40.51
CA ASN A 637 19.38 45.42 40.43
C ASN A 637 20.11 46.04 39.22
N GLY A 638 19.65 47.18 38.72
CA GLY A 638 20.34 47.91 37.63
C GLY A 638 20.22 47.25 36.25
N LEU A 639 19.21 46.39 36.08
CA LEU A 639 18.83 45.78 34.81
C LEU A 639 17.84 46.70 34.09
N ILE A 640 17.98 46.81 32.76
CA ILE A 640 16.98 47.41 31.88
C ILE A 640 16.40 46.33 30.98
N GLY A 641 15.08 46.34 30.81
CA GLY A 641 14.35 45.27 30.13
C GLY A 641 13.53 45.75 28.95
N THR A 642 13.21 44.83 28.06
CA THR A 642 12.18 45.00 27.03
C THR A 642 10.80 44.60 27.57
N PRO A 643 9.69 45.05 26.97
CA PRO A 643 8.40 44.39 27.15
C PRO A 643 8.44 42.94 26.62
N ASP A 644 7.38 42.19 26.86
CA ASP A 644 7.19 40.87 26.27
C ASP A 644 7.05 41.00 24.75
N ILE A 645 7.95 40.35 24.02
CA ILE A 645 8.01 40.40 22.55
C ILE A 645 7.49 39.08 22.02
N TRP A 646 6.43 39.15 21.20
CA TRP A 646 5.91 38.01 20.44
C TRP A 646 6.29 38.17 18.97
N ARG A 647 6.84 37.11 18.38
CA ARG A 647 7.27 37.12 16.98
C ARG A 647 6.84 35.85 16.25
N PRO A 648 6.37 35.97 14.99
CA PRO A 648 6.16 34.80 14.15
C PRO A 648 7.49 34.11 13.88
N ILE A 649 7.46 32.78 13.79
CA ILE A 649 8.62 31.99 13.39
C ILE A 649 8.56 31.67 11.89
N SER A 650 9.71 31.73 11.22
CA SER A 650 9.82 31.41 9.79
C SER A 650 10.57 30.09 9.57
N ALA A 651 10.28 29.40 8.47
CA ALA A 651 11.00 28.19 8.10
C ALA A 651 12.49 28.51 7.85
N ILE A 652 13.39 27.73 8.45
CA ILE A 652 14.83 27.91 8.23
C ILE A 652 15.15 27.32 6.85
N ALA A 653 15.37 28.19 5.86
CA ALA A 653 15.99 27.77 4.61
C ALA A 653 17.36 27.17 4.96
N SER A 654 17.50 25.85 4.73
CA SER A 654 18.70 25.09 5.09
C SER A 654 19.89 25.53 4.24
N GLY A 655 20.57 26.61 4.64
CA GLY A 655 22.02 26.82 4.46
C GLY A 655 22.61 26.61 3.06
N LEU A 656 21.83 26.64 1.98
CA LEU A 656 22.32 26.84 0.63
C LEU A 656 22.51 28.35 0.50
N ALA A 657 23.76 28.80 0.55
CA ALA A 657 24.08 30.21 0.58
C ALA A 657 23.45 30.95 -0.60
N ALA A 658 22.82 32.08 -0.25
CA ALA A 658 22.13 33.03 -1.11
C ALA A 658 23.09 33.85 -2.00
N SER A 659 23.85 33.19 -2.88
CA SER A 659 24.58 33.85 -3.97
C SER A 659 24.12 33.47 -5.38
N ASP A 660 23.20 32.51 -5.53
CA ASP A 660 22.58 32.19 -6.82
C ASP A 660 21.07 31.98 -6.67
N SER A 661 20.33 33.07 -6.50
CA SER A 661 18.85 33.09 -6.51
C SER A 661 18.22 32.69 -7.85
N ARG A 662 19.00 32.19 -8.81
CA ARG A 662 18.54 31.68 -10.12
C ARG A 662 18.58 30.15 -10.25
N ARG A 663 19.02 29.39 -9.23
CA ARG A 663 19.19 27.92 -9.34
C ARG A 663 18.78 27.11 -8.11
N GLU A 664 18.00 27.65 -7.19
CA GLU A 664 17.47 26.82 -6.10
C GLU A 664 16.34 25.94 -6.65
N ASN A 665 16.61 24.65 -6.83
CA ASN A 665 15.62 23.72 -7.37
C ASN A 665 14.54 23.45 -6.32
N LYS A 666 13.36 24.05 -6.52
CA LYS A 666 12.21 23.99 -5.61
C LYS A 666 11.68 22.57 -5.36
N LYS A 667 11.99 21.60 -6.23
CA LYS A 667 11.49 20.21 -6.12
C LYS A 667 12.54 19.17 -5.70
N GLY A 668 13.76 19.60 -5.40
CA GLY A 668 14.83 18.72 -4.94
C GLY A 668 15.69 18.10 -6.05
N GLN A 669 16.73 17.38 -5.64
CA GLN A 669 17.77 16.82 -6.50
C GLN A 669 18.13 15.40 -6.09
N LEU A 670 18.53 14.59 -7.06
CA LEU A 670 18.92 13.20 -6.89
C LEU A 670 20.32 12.95 -7.46
N GLU A 671 21.21 12.42 -6.64
CA GLU A 671 22.54 11.95 -7.05
C GLU A 671 22.42 10.54 -7.62
N VAL A 672 22.83 10.37 -8.88
CA VAL A 672 22.80 9.10 -9.59
C VAL A 672 24.18 8.78 -10.16
N THR A 673 24.45 7.49 -10.35
CA THR A 673 25.65 7.00 -11.04
C THR A 673 25.22 6.21 -12.27
N LEU A 674 25.70 6.63 -13.44
CA LEU A 674 25.57 5.90 -14.70
C LEU A 674 26.84 5.11 -14.98
N LEU A 675 26.70 3.90 -15.49
CA LEU A 675 27.79 3.07 -15.96
C LEU A 675 27.36 2.38 -17.26
N TYR A 676 28.14 2.57 -18.31
CA TYR A 676 27.98 1.84 -19.57
C TYR A 676 29.10 0.82 -19.71
N THR A 677 28.78 -0.42 -20.07
CA THR A 677 29.77 -1.48 -20.32
C THR A 677 29.57 -2.00 -21.73
N ALA A 678 30.59 -1.91 -22.57
CA ALA A 678 30.56 -2.44 -23.93
C ALA A 678 30.92 -3.93 -23.94
N SER A 679 30.21 -4.71 -24.74
CA SER A 679 30.47 -6.11 -25.05
C SER A 679 31.35 -6.24 -26.30
N GLU A 680 32.01 -7.39 -26.47
CA GLU A 680 32.87 -7.64 -27.65
C GLU A 680 32.05 -7.79 -28.94
N ASP A 681 30.84 -8.35 -28.86
CA ASP A 681 29.93 -8.57 -29.99
C ASP A 681 29.02 -7.35 -30.27
N GLY A 682 28.93 -6.40 -29.35
CA GLY A 682 28.03 -5.25 -29.43
C GLY A 682 26.55 -5.64 -29.32
N LEU A 683 26.27 -6.89 -28.94
CA LEU A 683 24.92 -7.42 -28.77
C LEU A 683 24.49 -7.43 -27.31
N ASN A 684 25.45 -7.40 -26.39
CA ASN A 684 25.23 -7.55 -24.96
C ASN A 684 25.79 -6.36 -24.16
N ASP A 685 25.68 -5.13 -24.69
CA ASP A 685 26.13 -3.94 -23.97
C ASP A 685 25.22 -3.71 -22.76
N VAL A 686 25.76 -3.17 -21.66
CA VAL A 686 25.00 -2.98 -20.43
C VAL A 686 24.98 -1.51 -20.03
N VAL A 687 23.77 -0.95 -19.90
CA VAL A 687 23.53 0.37 -19.30
C VAL A 687 23.05 0.16 -17.87
N GLN A 688 23.77 0.71 -16.90
CA GLN A 688 23.51 0.59 -15.49
C GLN A 688 23.25 1.96 -14.88
N LEU A 689 22.16 2.09 -14.12
CA LEU A 689 21.82 3.26 -13.33
C LEU A 689 21.80 2.89 -11.85
N THR A 690 22.45 3.69 -11.01
CA THR A 690 22.44 3.55 -9.56
C THR A 690 21.95 4.81 -8.90
N VAL A 691 20.98 4.70 -7.98
CA VAL A 691 20.43 5.84 -7.22
C VAL A 691 21.13 5.92 -5.87
N ASN A 692 21.84 7.03 -5.62
CA ASN A 692 22.69 7.16 -4.43
C ASN A 692 22.00 7.95 -3.31
N ARG A 693 21.55 9.17 -3.62
CA ARG A 693 21.14 10.14 -2.59
C ARG A 693 20.13 11.16 -3.10
N LEU A 694 19.07 11.37 -2.33
CA LEU A 694 18.11 12.45 -2.50
C LEU A 694 18.50 13.63 -1.60
N ARG A 695 18.33 14.86 -2.09
CA ARG A 695 18.36 16.09 -1.28
C ARG A 695 17.24 17.03 -1.71
N CYS A 696 16.59 17.70 -0.78
CA CYS A 696 15.67 18.80 -1.08
C CYS A 696 15.76 19.90 -0.03
N SER A 697 15.14 21.05 -0.32
CA SER A 697 15.05 22.14 0.65
C SER A 697 14.12 21.75 1.81
N VAL A 698 14.21 22.47 2.93
CA VAL A 698 13.29 22.29 4.07
C VAL A 698 11.85 22.62 3.65
N GLN A 699 11.68 23.65 2.82
CA GLN A 699 10.39 24.05 2.29
C GLN A 699 9.77 22.94 1.43
N THR A 700 10.52 22.37 0.49
CA THR A 700 10.07 21.26 -0.38
C THR A 700 9.63 20.04 0.45
N MET A 701 10.39 19.71 1.51
CA MET A 701 10.02 18.61 2.39
C MET A 701 8.73 18.91 3.17
N GLN A 702 8.51 20.15 3.61
CA GLN A 702 7.25 20.55 4.26
C GLN A 702 6.07 20.47 3.29
N GLU A 703 6.26 20.86 2.02
CA GLU A 703 5.25 20.67 0.97
C GLU A 703 4.94 19.17 0.78
N HIS A 704 5.95 18.30 0.76
CA HIS A 704 5.76 16.86 0.71
C HIS A 704 4.98 16.30 1.93
N GLU A 705 5.14 16.89 3.12
CA GLU A 705 4.40 16.47 4.33
C GLU A 705 2.90 16.78 4.27
N GLN A 706 2.49 17.78 3.48
CA GLN A 706 1.07 18.12 3.32
C GLN A 706 0.26 16.97 2.69
N TYR A 707 0.92 16.11 1.92
CA TYR A 707 0.31 14.93 1.30
C TYR A 707 -0.01 13.83 2.32
N LYS A 708 0.45 13.93 3.57
CA LYS A 708 0.19 12.97 4.67
C LYS A 708 0.41 11.51 4.24
N ALA A 709 1.46 11.28 3.47
CA ALA A 709 1.75 10.02 2.81
C ALA A 709 3.26 9.76 2.79
N PRO A 710 3.71 8.49 2.85
CA PRO A 710 5.10 8.18 2.63
C PRO A 710 5.46 8.33 1.14
N LEU A 711 6.69 8.79 0.89
CA LEU A 711 7.26 8.99 -0.44
C LEU A 711 7.93 7.70 -0.94
N TYR A 712 8.09 7.60 -2.26
CA TYR A 712 8.91 6.58 -2.91
C TYR A 712 9.58 7.16 -4.16
N LEU A 713 10.73 6.61 -4.53
CA LEU A 713 11.39 6.86 -5.81
C LEU A 713 11.20 5.66 -6.73
N LYS A 714 10.98 5.91 -8.02
CA LYS A 714 11.06 4.92 -9.09
C LYS A 714 12.00 5.44 -10.16
N ALA A 715 13.04 4.67 -10.49
CA ALA A 715 13.98 4.96 -11.56
C ALA A 715 13.87 3.85 -12.61
N THR A 716 13.60 4.23 -13.85
CA THR A 716 13.27 3.31 -14.95
C THR A 716 14.23 3.57 -16.10
N ILE A 717 14.84 2.52 -16.65
CA ILE A 717 15.55 2.59 -17.93
C ILE A 717 14.55 2.20 -19.02
N LEU A 718 14.42 3.07 -20.01
CA LEU A 718 13.50 2.96 -21.14
C LEU A 718 14.31 2.65 -22.40
N GLU A 719 13.84 1.73 -23.24
CA GLU A 719 14.34 1.54 -24.61
C GLU A 719 13.20 1.86 -25.58
N ALA A 720 13.41 2.83 -26.49
CA ALA A 720 12.39 3.29 -27.43
C ALA A 720 11.06 3.71 -26.74
N ASN A 721 11.16 4.37 -25.58
CA ASN A 721 10.07 4.77 -24.69
C ASN A 721 9.31 3.63 -23.98
N LYS A 722 9.71 2.37 -24.14
CA LYS A 722 9.19 1.22 -23.40
C LYS A 722 9.99 0.99 -22.12
N ALA A 723 9.31 0.74 -20.99
CA ALA A 723 9.96 0.51 -19.70
C ALA A 723 10.49 -0.92 -19.58
N GLU A 724 11.79 -1.11 -19.78
CA GLU A 724 12.42 -2.44 -19.76
C GLU A 724 12.80 -2.89 -18.36
N CYS A 725 13.35 -1.99 -17.55
CA CYS A 725 13.75 -2.31 -16.19
C CYS A 725 13.61 -1.10 -15.28
N TYR A 726 13.25 -1.35 -14.01
CA TYR A 726 13.14 -0.30 -13.02
C TYR A 726 13.67 -0.72 -11.66
N TRP A 727 14.08 0.28 -10.90
CA TRP A 727 14.30 0.20 -9.47
C TRP A 727 13.28 1.07 -8.74
N LYS A 728 12.75 0.57 -7.62
CA LYS A 728 11.83 1.32 -6.76
C LYS A 728 12.35 1.28 -5.33
N SER A 729 12.38 2.42 -4.66
CA SER A 729 12.76 2.49 -3.26
C SER A 729 11.66 1.95 -2.35
N ASP A 730 12.06 1.52 -1.15
CA ASP A 730 11.14 1.43 -0.03
C ASP A 730 10.46 2.78 0.22
N ARG A 731 9.28 2.71 0.84
CA ARG A 731 8.54 3.90 1.25
C ARG A 731 9.29 4.60 2.38
N PHE A 732 9.52 5.91 2.24
CA PHE A 732 10.22 6.71 3.23
C PHE A 732 9.43 7.97 3.59
N VAL A 733 9.57 8.44 4.83
CA VAL A 733 8.93 9.69 5.26
C VAL A 733 9.56 10.89 4.56
N PRO A 734 8.81 11.96 4.26
CA PRO A 734 9.38 13.20 3.74
C PRO A 734 10.62 13.64 4.53
N THR A 735 11.73 13.83 3.84
CA THR A 735 13.03 14.16 4.44
C THR A 735 13.85 15.05 3.53
N ILE A 736 14.68 15.93 4.11
CA ILE A 736 15.65 16.76 3.38
C ILE A 736 16.78 15.94 2.74
N SER A 737 17.00 14.71 3.21
CA SER A 737 18.03 13.83 2.66
C SER A 737 17.69 12.36 2.90
N ALA A 738 17.67 11.57 1.84
CA ALA A 738 17.61 10.11 1.88
C ALA A 738 18.82 9.52 1.14
N ARG A 739 19.27 8.33 1.54
CA ARG A 739 20.38 7.60 0.89
C ARG A 739 19.97 6.15 0.70
N TRP A 740 20.42 5.56 -0.40
CA TRP A 740 20.18 4.15 -0.70
C TRP A 740 21.51 3.40 -0.81
N ASP A 741 21.50 2.11 -0.51
CA ASP A 741 22.66 1.24 -0.69
C ASP A 741 22.84 0.98 -2.19
N PRO A 742 23.99 1.35 -2.79
CA PRO A 742 24.28 1.11 -4.21
C PRO A 742 24.08 -0.34 -4.62
N LYS A 743 24.24 -1.33 -3.74
CA LYS A 743 24.01 -2.74 -4.09
C LYS A 743 22.55 -3.06 -4.40
N SER A 744 21.63 -2.39 -3.72
CA SER A 744 20.17 -2.58 -3.83
C SER A 744 19.51 -1.57 -4.76
N ALA A 745 20.17 -0.44 -5.00
CA ALA A 745 19.64 0.71 -5.72
C ALA A 745 20.17 0.84 -7.15
N THR A 746 20.48 -0.30 -7.77
CA THR A 746 21.00 -0.38 -9.14
C THR A 746 20.03 -1.12 -10.04
N VAL A 747 19.75 -0.54 -11.20
CA VAL A 747 19.02 -1.15 -12.31
C VAL A 747 19.93 -1.27 -13.52
N LYS A 748 19.81 -2.37 -14.28
CA LYS A 748 20.65 -2.66 -15.45
C LYS A 748 19.78 -3.08 -16.62
N LEU A 749 20.10 -2.55 -17.80
CA LEU A 749 19.53 -2.94 -19.08
C LEU A 749 20.63 -3.52 -19.96
N THR A 750 20.39 -4.70 -20.54
CA THR A 750 21.22 -5.23 -21.64
C THR A 750 20.62 -4.73 -22.94
N VAL A 751 21.43 -4.11 -23.80
CA VAL A 751 20.97 -3.43 -25.01
C VAL A 751 21.94 -3.67 -26.16
N PHE A 752 21.40 -3.73 -27.37
CA PHE A 752 22.21 -3.73 -28.58
C PHE A 752 22.90 -2.38 -28.74
N LYS A 753 24.18 -2.36 -29.12
CA LYS A 753 24.91 -1.11 -29.38
C LYS A 753 24.19 -0.18 -30.36
N ALA A 754 23.53 -0.76 -31.36
CA ALA A 754 22.74 -0.03 -32.37
C ALA A 754 21.48 0.66 -31.80
N SER A 755 21.00 0.22 -30.64
CA SER A 755 19.81 0.77 -29.96
C SER A 755 20.15 1.82 -28.89
N LEU A 756 21.42 2.10 -28.61
CA LEU A 756 21.81 3.01 -27.52
C LEU A 756 21.22 4.42 -27.64
N ASN A 757 21.00 4.91 -28.86
CA ASN A 757 20.36 6.20 -29.12
C ASN A 757 18.85 6.23 -28.80
N LYS A 758 18.24 5.07 -28.54
CA LYS A 758 16.85 4.91 -28.12
C LYS A 758 16.72 4.69 -26.61
N VAL A 759 17.84 4.57 -25.89
CA VAL A 759 17.83 4.37 -24.44
C VAL A 759 17.67 5.72 -23.73
N SER A 760 16.78 5.77 -22.76
CA SER A 760 16.59 6.92 -21.87
C SER A 760 16.32 6.46 -20.45
N ILE A 761 16.41 7.38 -19.48
CA ILE A 761 16.16 7.09 -18.07
C ILE A 761 15.14 8.06 -17.53
N TYR A 762 14.09 7.51 -16.93
CA TYR A 762 13.03 8.25 -16.28
C TYR A 762 13.02 8.00 -14.77
N ILE A 763 13.07 9.07 -13.99
CA ILE A 763 13.05 9.01 -12.53
C ILE A 763 11.87 9.83 -12.00
N SER A 764 11.06 9.21 -11.14
CA SER A 764 9.91 9.87 -10.49
C SER A 764 9.99 9.76 -8.97
N LEU A 765 9.77 10.88 -8.29
CA LEU A 765 9.48 10.97 -6.86
C LEU A 765 7.97 11.11 -6.68
N GLY A 766 7.34 10.23 -5.93
CA GLY A 766 5.90 10.27 -5.71
C GLY A 766 5.47 9.78 -4.34
N CYS A 767 4.19 9.91 -4.04
CA CYS A 767 3.55 9.35 -2.85
C CYS A 767 2.19 8.74 -3.22
N LYS A 768 1.65 7.90 -2.32
CA LYS A 768 0.26 7.42 -2.39
C LYS A 768 -0.46 7.88 -1.14
N THR A 769 -1.49 8.72 -1.30
CA THR A 769 -2.29 9.22 -0.17
C THR A 769 -3.16 8.12 0.43
N LYS A 770 -3.80 8.39 1.59
CA LYS A 770 -4.69 7.42 2.25
C LYS A 770 -5.90 6.99 1.39
N MET A 771 -6.24 7.75 0.35
CA MET A 771 -7.29 7.43 -0.63
C MET A 771 -6.72 6.78 -1.90
N ALA A 772 -5.59 6.07 -1.80
CA ALA A 772 -4.87 5.43 -2.91
C ALA A 772 -4.37 6.34 -4.06
N LYS A 773 -4.79 7.62 -4.11
CA LYS A 773 -4.35 8.61 -5.12
C LYS A 773 -2.83 8.75 -5.17
N LYS A 774 -2.26 8.49 -6.34
CA LYS A 774 -0.83 8.64 -6.65
C LYS A 774 -0.53 10.09 -7.04
N GLU A 775 0.37 10.72 -6.30
CA GLU A 775 0.84 12.07 -6.60
C GLU A 775 2.33 12.02 -6.98
N ILE A 776 2.69 12.64 -8.11
CA ILE A 776 4.08 12.76 -8.55
C ILE A 776 4.61 14.14 -8.16
N LEU A 777 5.56 14.14 -7.22
CA LEU A 777 6.14 15.33 -6.61
C LEU A 777 7.33 15.86 -7.42
N GLY A 778 7.99 15.01 -8.20
CA GLY A 778 9.09 15.39 -9.07
C GLY A 778 9.40 14.36 -10.14
N LYS A 779 9.81 14.82 -11.33
CA LYS A 779 10.21 13.98 -12.46
C LYS A 779 11.58 14.39 -12.99
N ALA A 780 12.36 13.45 -13.49
CA ALA A 780 13.61 13.73 -14.19
C ALA A 780 13.83 12.78 -15.36
N HIS A 781 14.37 13.32 -16.46
CA HIS A 781 14.68 12.58 -17.68
C HIS A 781 16.18 12.70 -18.00
N ILE A 782 16.84 11.58 -18.29
CA ILE A 782 18.24 11.52 -18.72
C ILE A 782 18.27 10.83 -20.08
N ASP A 783 18.65 11.57 -21.11
CA ASP A 783 18.79 11.08 -22.48
C ASP A 783 19.72 12.02 -23.27
N GLU A 784 19.88 11.78 -24.57
CA GLU A 784 20.72 12.58 -25.46
C GLU A 784 20.19 14.02 -25.67
N LYS A 785 18.92 14.29 -25.39
CA LYS A 785 18.27 15.60 -25.57
C LYS A 785 18.03 16.34 -24.24
N SER A 786 18.32 15.71 -23.11
CA SER A 786 18.02 16.26 -21.79
C SER A 786 19.11 17.24 -21.31
N PRO A 787 18.88 18.02 -20.23
CA PRO A 787 19.92 18.87 -19.64
C PRO A 787 21.19 18.13 -19.19
N TYR A 788 21.17 16.79 -19.23
CA TYR A 788 22.27 15.92 -18.80
C TYR A 788 22.97 15.23 -19.99
N THR A 789 22.74 15.66 -21.24
CA THR A 789 23.37 15.11 -22.46
C THR A 789 24.90 14.98 -22.33
N GLU A 790 25.57 15.95 -21.71
CA GLU A 790 27.04 15.90 -21.55
C GLU A 790 27.46 14.71 -20.68
N SER A 791 26.77 14.48 -19.57
CA SER A 791 27.03 13.34 -18.67
C SER A 791 26.64 12.00 -19.32
N TRP A 792 25.56 11.98 -20.11
CA TRP A 792 25.15 10.83 -20.90
C TRP A 792 26.21 10.45 -21.94
N ASN A 793 26.64 11.41 -22.76
CA ASN A 793 27.62 11.19 -23.83
C ASN A 793 29.03 10.91 -23.30
N GLU A 794 29.41 11.45 -22.13
CA GLU A 794 30.67 11.09 -21.47
C GLU A 794 30.67 9.64 -20.99
N CYS A 795 29.56 9.16 -20.40
CA CYS A 795 29.40 7.77 -20.00
C CYS A 795 29.54 6.80 -21.19
N LEU A 796 28.90 7.11 -22.32
CA LEU A 796 29.00 6.29 -23.53
C LEU A 796 30.40 6.29 -24.15
N ARG A 797 31.16 7.38 -24.04
CA ARG A 797 32.54 7.49 -24.54
C ARG A 797 33.56 6.72 -23.69
N GLN A 798 33.25 6.42 -22.44
CA GLN A 798 34.15 5.77 -21.49
C GLN A 798 33.53 4.50 -20.91
N PRO A 799 33.43 3.40 -21.69
CA PRO A 799 32.89 2.14 -21.19
C PRO A 799 33.67 1.62 -19.97
N GLY A 800 32.96 1.12 -18.96
CA GLY A 800 33.53 0.59 -17.73
C GLY A 800 33.81 1.64 -16.64
N ILE A 801 33.68 2.94 -16.93
CA ILE A 801 33.93 4.03 -15.96
C ILE A 801 32.59 4.59 -15.45
N PRO A 802 32.29 4.48 -14.14
CA PRO A 802 31.05 5.02 -13.59
C PRO A 802 31.09 6.54 -13.47
N LYS A 803 30.03 7.21 -13.91
CA LYS A 803 29.86 8.67 -13.85
C LYS A 803 28.76 9.03 -12.85
N THR A 804 29.13 9.74 -11.78
CA THR A 804 28.19 10.21 -10.74
C THR A 804 27.90 11.71 -10.90
N PHE A 805 26.63 12.09 -10.89
CA PHE A 805 26.20 13.48 -11.02
C PHE A 805 24.82 13.74 -10.38
N TRP A 806 24.46 15.01 -10.23
CA TRP A 806 23.18 15.44 -9.66
C TRP A 806 22.14 15.71 -10.75
N VAL A 807 20.94 15.22 -10.52
CA VAL A 807 19.76 15.35 -11.38
C VAL A 807 18.70 16.14 -10.63
N ASN A 808 18.22 17.22 -11.24
CA ASN A 808 17.15 18.07 -10.76
C ASN A 808 15.77 17.46 -11.06
N PHE A 809 14.88 17.42 -10.07
CA PHE A 809 13.46 17.17 -10.33
C PHE A 809 12.79 18.41 -10.93
N LEU A 810 11.92 18.20 -11.92
CA LEU A 810 11.12 19.19 -12.63
C LEU A 810 9.71 19.33 -12.08
#